data_AF-A0A495SL74-F1
#
_entry.id   AF-A0A495SL74-F1
#
_cell.length_a   1.000
_cell.length_b   1.000
_cell.length_c   1.000
_cell.angle_alpha   90.00
_cell.angle_beta   90.00
_cell.angle_gamma   90.00
#
_symmetry.space_group_name_H-M   'P 1'
#
loop_
_entity.id
_entity.type
_entity.pdbx_description
1 polymer ?
#
loop_
_entity_poly.entity_id
_entity_poly.type
_entity_poly.pdbx_seq_one_letter_code
_entity_poly.pdbx_strand_id
1 'polypeptide(L)'
;MKLKNYLPNQLIKCNQESTSYSKKVFLFFAALFLTVASSYSLEAQNVSLTFSKGYLGTQGSNTNQANSINNLSNIGINRISFSQAYAGAFGGTQGNDLSGNLTFYLANGTSFSLTGALNWRETSGSTVEVFGFIFDSGQNHTITYGLGQTYNIVGGSTPNTSTTLGLKAYASSFVFVNGENRAGNAATNGLLDALNAELLSSPQPSTVTLSTANVTEGQNLVYNVTLSSATTVGNPQTFVFTYGGTSTNGSDYNSTFTFSNGVIDNGDGTITVPGGVSSFTITASTTDDSSIESTETLILNIGSKSDSGNILDNDSVALTASTSQTNLFCFGGSNGTASVVVSGGTAPYSYSWSPSGGTWATASGLTAGNYTVTITDDNLATITKNFTITEPSAITASASQTNVSCNGGSNGTASVTPSGGAGSYTYSWSPSGGTGATASGLSAGSYTVTIEDANGCSATRNFTITEPSAIAASASQTNIACNGGATGSASVTPSGGAGSYTYSWSPSGGTGATASGLTAGNYTVTITDANLCTATRNFTITEPSAITATTSQTNTSCNGSTDGIASVIASGGTGSYSYSWSPSGGTAATATGLAAGNYTCTITDLNGCSIDKNFTIALSSSWNDFDCDGDGVTNGTEVTDGTNPDNSCSFTASSITLNASSSWNTADCDGDNVTNGQELLDGTDPNKPDTDGDGVTDGKEKTDETDATDPCKFVFASQSVAPSSSWNTADCDGDNVTNGQEKLDGTDSNKPDTDGDGVTDGKEKTDATDATDPCKFVFASQSVTPSSSWNTADCDGDTITNGQEKLDGTDPTKPDTDGDGVTDDKEKTDATDATDPCKFVFASQSVAPSSSWNTGDCDGDNVTNGQEKLDGTDPNVADTDGDGVTDDKEKTDVTDATDACQFILASQSVAPRSSWNTADCDGDNVSNGQEKIDGTDPLKPDTDGDGVTDGTEKIDGTNAKNTCDYLAASQTLSPSALWNDADCDNDGIRNGDDNCVFTANANQTDNDNDGLGDTCDDDDDNDGILDTVDNCPLTPNSDQADRDHDGKGDVCDLGLNVSQAITPNGDGINDTWMIYNIEQYPNSTVRVFNRWGSEIFYAHNYRNDWDGHYKNKNQSLPETSAYYYQIDIEGNGSVDLEGWIYLTK
;
A
#
# COMPACT_ATOMS: atom_id res chain seq x y z
N MET A 1 -12.25 -37.00 14.30
CA MET A 1 -11.88 -37.92 15.41
C MET A 1 -10.67 -37.36 16.16
N LYS A 2 -10.77 -37.07 17.47
CA LYS A 2 -9.68 -36.80 18.47
C LYS A 2 -8.77 -35.54 18.26
N LEU A 3 -8.23 -34.85 19.28
CA LEU A 3 -8.63 -34.62 20.70
C LEU A 3 -7.68 -33.58 21.39
N LYS A 4 -8.23 -32.68 22.25
CA LYS A 4 -7.66 -32.03 23.48
C LYS A 4 -6.40 -31.13 23.51
N ASN A 5 -6.64 -29.91 24.03
CA ASN A 5 -5.92 -29.11 25.05
C ASN A 5 -4.74 -29.76 25.84
N TYR A 6 -3.68 -28.99 26.17
CA TYR A 6 -3.46 -28.33 27.49
C TYR A 6 -2.09 -27.58 27.63
N LEU A 7 -2.10 -26.45 28.36
CA LEU A 7 -0.94 -25.74 28.97
C LEU A 7 -0.40 -26.48 30.23
N PRO A 8 0.65 -26.04 31.00
CA PRO A 8 1.41 -24.76 31.02
C PRO A 8 2.97 -24.83 31.24
N ASN A 9 3.62 -23.66 31.21
CA ASN A 9 4.54 -23.07 32.24
C ASN A 9 5.81 -22.33 31.75
N GLN A 10 6.01 -21.16 32.38
CA GLN A 10 6.97 -20.08 32.10
C GLN A 10 8.46 -20.37 32.39
N LEU A 11 9.36 -19.61 31.73
CA LEU A 11 10.38 -18.76 32.42
C LEU A 11 11.17 -17.81 31.48
N ILE A 12 10.81 -16.52 31.52
CA ILE A 12 11.67 -15.30 31.58
C ILE A 12 13.07 -15.31 30.90
N LYS A 13 13.30 -14.48 29.85
CA LYS A 13 14.07 -13.19 29.91
C LYS A 13 14.27 -12.47 28.55
N CYS A 14 14.12 -11.13 28.54
CA CYS A 14 14.77 -10.07 27.71
C CYS A 14 14.95 -10.25 26.18
N ASN A 15 14.72 -9.28 25.28
CA ASN A 15 14.30 -7.86 25.34
C ASN A 15 13.55 -7.52 24.02
N GLN A 16 12.40 -6.85 24.05
CA GLN A 16 12.18 -5.44 23.63
C GLN A 16 12.62 -5.15 22.17
N GLU A 17 11.76 -5.05 21.14
CA GLU A 17 10.57 -4.15 20.93
C GLU A 17 10.98 -2.66 21.04
N SER A 18 10.97 -1.86 19.95
CA SER A 18 9.82 -1.10 19.37
C SER A 18 9.41 0.09 20.29
N THR A 19 9.04 1.32 19.88
CA THR A 19 8.29 1.91 18.74
C THR A 19 8.75 3.37 18.54
N SER A 20 8.70 4.00 17.34
CA SER A 20 7.57 4.73 16.72
C SER A 20 6.75 5.68 17.64
N TYR A 21 6.69 6.99 17.33
CA TYR A 21 5.51 7.64 16.72
C TYR A 21 5.74 9.14 16.40
N SER A 22 4.94 9.69 15.47
CA SER A 22 5.00 11.08 14.96
C SER A 22 3.75 11.90 15.32
N LYS A 23 3.87 13.23 15.47
CA LYS A 23 2.81 14.21 15.10
C LYS A 23 3.31 15.67 14.98
N LYS A 24 2.76 16.37 13.98
CA LYS A 24 2.87 17.79 13.56
C LYS A 24 2.39 18.79 14.65
N VAL A 25 2.58 20.14 14.67
CA VAL A 25 3.36 21.20 13.95
C VAL A 25 3.15 22.53 14.74
N PHE A 26 4.12 23.48 14.81
CA PHE A 26 3.96 24.97 14.68
C PHE A 26 5.22 25.82 15.10
N LEU A 27 5.69 26.68 14.17
CA LEU A 27 6.57 27.89 14.21
C LEU A 27 7.81 28.10 15.15
N PHE A 28 8.94 28.47 14.50
CA PHE A 28 9.95 29.55 14.74
C PHE A 28 10.09 30.26 16.13
N PHE A 29 11.26 30.73 16.62
CA PHE A 29 12.53 31.15 15.97
C PHE A 29 13.72 31.16 16.99
N ALA A 30 14.96 31.06 16.46
CA ALA A 30 16.21 31.72 16.94
C ALA A 30 17.19 31.09 17.96
N ALA A 31 18.46 31.09 17.51
CA ALA A 31 19.76 31.15 18.19
C ALA A 31 20.34 29.93 18.97
N LEU A 32 21.66 29.64 18.99
CA LEU A 32 22.87 29.85 18.15
C LEU A 32 24.08 29.42 19.01
N PHE A 33 24.75 28.29 18.71
CA PHE A 33 26.12 27.88 19.15
C PHE A 33 26.45 27.89 20.70
N LEU A 34 27.38 27.10 21.25
CA LEU A 34 28.73 26.76 20.82
C LEU A 34 29.26 25.53 21.60
N THR A 35 30.09 24.71 20.98
CA THR A 35 30.84 23.59 21.61
C THR A 35 32.17 24.06 22.22
N VAL A 36 32.63 23.43 23.31
CA VAL A 36 34.04 23.49 23.74
C VAL A 36 34.50 22.16 24.32
N ALA A 37 35.67 21.68 23.89
CA ALA A 37 36.50 20.72 24.61
C ALA A 37 37.95 21.24 24.68
N SER A 38 38.64 20.96 25.79
CA SER A 38 39.95 21.50 26.17
C SER A 38 41.12 20.82 25.40
N SER A 39 42.36 21.34 25.38
CA SER A 39 43.28 21.47 26.53
C SER A 39 44.65 22.09 26.18
N TYR A 40 45.46 22.38 27.22
CA TYR A 40 46.94 22.60 27.28
C TYR A 40 47.49 24.04 27.43
N SER A 41 48.74 24.11 27.91
CA SER A 41 49.38 25.24 28.63
C SER A 41 50.91 24.99 28.69
N LEU A 42 51.82 25.77 29.29
CA LEU A 42 51.77 26.86 30.31
C LEU A 42 53.18 27.51 30.34
N GLU A 43 53.37 28.84 30.44
CA GLU A 43 54.56 29.45 31.10
C GLU A 43 54.52 30.98 31.32
N ALA A 44 55.45 31.51 32.13
CA ALA A 44 55.34 32.79 32.83
C ALA A 44 56.13 33.97 32.22
N GLN A 45 55.60 35.19 32.37
CA GLN A 45 56.25 36.44 31.97
C GLN A 45 57.13 37.04 33.08
N ASN A 46 58.35 37.46 32.75
CA ASN A 46 59.12 38.45 33.51
C ASN A 46 59.15 39.76 32.72
N VAL A 47 58.60 40.83 33.29
CA VAL A 47 58.38 42.11 32.60
C VAL A 47 59.66 42.97 32.61
N SER A 48 60.10 43.38 31.43
CA SER A 48 61.02 44.52 31.24
C SER A 48 60.20 45.73 30.81
N LEU A 49 60.07 46.75 31.66
CA LEU A 49 59.27 47.94 31.36
C LEU A 49 60.07 48.94 30.51
N THR A 50 59.81 48.94 29.21
CA THR A 50 60.23 50.01 28.29
C THR A 50 59.10 51.05 28.22
N PHE A 51 59.38 52.29 28.65
CA PHE A 51 58.37 53.36 28.66
C PHE A 51 58.15 53.95 27.25
N SER A 52 57.11 53.49 26.55
CA SER A 52 56.56 54.17 25.38
C SER A 52 55.23 54.87 25.73
N LYS A 53 55.05 56.07 25.17
CA LYS A 53 53.87 56.97 25.21
C LYS A 53 52.59 56.41 25.88
N GLY A 54 52.46 56.64 27.19
CA GLY A 54 51.26 56.29 27.97
C GLY A 54 51.01 57.29 29.10
N TYR A 55 49.88 57.98 29.02
CA TYR A 55 49.38 58.98 29.96
C TYR A 55 49.54 58.64 31.46
N LEU A 56 50.01 59.61 32.25
CA LEU A 56 49.65 59.71 33.67
C LEU A 56 48.22 60.25 33.75
N GLY A 57 47.23 59.38 33.96
CA GLY A 57 45.81 59.73 34.04
C GLY A 57 44.97 58.60 34.64
N THR A 58 44.02 58.96 35.51
CA THR A 58 43.27 58.03 36.38
C THR A 58 42.10 57.33 35.72
N GLN A 59 41.56 56.29 36.38
CA GLN A 59 40.25 55.72 36.05
C GLN A 59 39.14 56.78 36.00
N GLY A 60 38.11 56.50 35.18
CA GLY A 60 36.77 57.05 35.35
C GLY A 60 36.35 58.03 34.27
N SER A 61 35.15 57.79 33.73
CA SER A 61 34.43 58.67 32.81
C SER A 61 34.24 60.09 33.36
N ASN A 62 34.76 61.11 32.67
CA ASN A 62 33.98 62.26 32.17
C ASN A 62 34.87 63.31 31.47
N THR A 63 34.23 64.20 30.71
CA THR A 63 34.87 65.20 29.85
C THR A 63 35.50 66.40 30.60
N ASN A 64 36.51 66.97 29.94
CA ASN A 64 37.07 68.34 30.06
C ASN A 64 38.44 68.53 30.76
N GLN A 65 39.37 69.08 29.96
CA GLN A 65 40.58 69.84 30.32
C GLN A 65 41.46 69.32 31.47
N ALA A 66 42.51 68.58 31.11
CA ALA A 66 43.76 68.53 31.86
C ALA A 66 44.95 68.51 30.88
N ASN A 67 45.84 69.50 30.97
CA ASN A 67 46.99 69.64 30.06
C ASN A 67 48.05 68.57 30.35
N SER A 68 48.16 67.56 29.49
CA SER A 68 49.23 66.54 29.60
C SER A 68 50.58 67.08 29.12
N ILE A 69 51.63 66.90 29.93
CA ILE A 69 53.00 67.38 29.69
C ILE A 69 53.68 66.55 28.58
N ASN A 70 53.31 66.80 27.32
CA ASN A 70 53.62 65.91 26.19
C ASN A 70 54.80 66.35 25.30
N ASN A 71 55.64 67.32 25.72
CA ASN A 71 56.80 67.75 24.91
C ASN A 71 58.03 68.14 25.76
N LEU A 72 58.75 67.16 26.29
CA LEU A 72 60.13 67.38 26.78
C LEU A 72 61.07 67.81 25.63
N SER A 73 60.81 67.30 24.42
CA SER A 73 61.46 67.66 23.16
C SER A 73 61.32 69.15 22.81
N ASN A 74 60.12 69.73 22.85
CA ASN A 74 59.92 71.14 22.45
C ASN A 74 60.52 72.16 23.44
N ILE A 75 60.91 71.73 24.64
CA ILE A 75 61.67 72.56 25.61
C ILE A 75 63.17 72.25 25.59
N GLY A 76 63.64 71.50 24.59
CA GLY A 76 65.07 71.24 24.37
C GLY A 76 65.69 70.19 25.29
N ILE A 77 64.88 69.36 25.97
CA ILE A 77 65.35 68.29 26.87
C ILE A 77 65.16 66.93 26.17
N ASN A 78 66.27 66.23 25.93
CA ASN A 78 66.31 64.98 25.17
C ASN A 78 66.07 63.75 26.07
N ARG A 79 66.59 63.75 27.30
CA ARG A 79 66.28 62.75 28.34
C ARG A 79 66.54 63.27 29.75
N ILE A 80 65.98 62.60 30.75
CA ILE A 80 66.22 62.85 32.18
C ILE A 80 66.69 61.53 32.81
N SER A 81 67.64 61.56 33.73
CA SER A 81 68.12 60.37 34.47
C SER A 81 68.25 60.63 35.96
N PHE A 82 67.89 59.62 36.76
CA PHE A 82 68.09 59.58 38.22
C PHE A 82 69.18 58.56 38.56
N SER A 83 70.01 58.83 39.57
CA SER A 83 71.11 57.93 39.96
C SER A 83 70.71 56.73 40.81
N GLN A 84 69.43 56.60 41.19
CA GLN A 84 68.88 55.45 41.92
C GLN A 84 67.47 55.14 41.38
N ALA A 85 67.13 53.84 41.31
CA ALA A 85 65.81 53.40 40.85
C ALA A 85 64.78 53.48 41.99
N TYR A 86 63.60 54.06 41.72
CA TYR A 86 62.49 54.13 42.66
C TYR A 86 61.27 53.41 42.11
N ALA A 87 60.65 52.56 42.93
CA ALA A 87 59.44 51.82 42.59
C ALA A 87 58.27 52.36 43.42
N GLY A 88 57.63 53.43 42.92
CA GLY A 88 56.46 54.05 43.54
C GLY A 88 55.79 55.03 42.58
N ALA A 89 54.46 55.12 42.64
CA ALA A 89 53.68 55.92 41.70
C ALA A 89 53.79 57.43 41.98
N PHE A 90 54.01 58.22 40.94
CA PHE A 90 53.86 59.67 41.00
C PHE A 90 52.35 60.03 40.97
N GLY A 91 51.78 60.30 42.14
CA GLY A 91 50.34 60.56 42.28
C GLY A 91 49.94 61.02 43.68
N GLY A 92 50.38 62.22 44.07
CA GLY A 92 50.01 62.81 45.37
C GLY A 92 50.57 64.23 45.51
N THR A 93 49.83 65.12 46.19
CA THR A 93 50.12 66.57 46.30
C THR A 93 51.30 66.92 47.24
N GLN A 94 52.01 65.92 47.77
CA GLN A 94 53.29 66.07 48.45
C GLN A 94 54.02 64.70 48.49
N GLY A 95 55.28 64.65 48.09
CA GLY A 95 56.13 63.45 48.14
C GLY A 95 57.43 63.72 48.88
N ASN A 96 57.86 62.80 49.74
CA ASN A 96 59.00 62.98 50.66
C ASN A 96 60.33 62.53 50.05
N ASP A 97 61.38 63.34 50.23
CA ASP A 97 62.82 63.03 50.15
C ASP A 97 63.30 62.13 48.99
N LEU A 98 63.55 62.74 47.82
CA LEU A 98 64.42 62.15 46.80
C LEU A 98 65.89 62.33 47.20
N SER A 99 66.59 61.24 47.52
CA SER A 99 68.05 61.23 47.77
C SER A 99 68.82 60.66 46.57
N GLY A 100 69.29 61.53 45.67
CA GLY A 100 70.07 61.12 44.50
C GLY A 100 70.43 62.28 43.58
N ASN A 101 71.14 61.96 42.49
CA ASN A 101 71.48 62.94 41.46
C ASN A 101 70.41 62.92 40.36
N LEU A 102 69.91 64.10 40.00
CA LEU A 102 68.95 64.30 38.92
C LEU A 102 69.66 65.02 37.76
N THR A 103 69.78 64.38 36.60
CA THR A 103 70.46 64.94 35.42
C THR A 103 69.50 65.11 34.24
N PHE A 104 69.53 66.29 33.64
CA PHE A 104 68.84 66.66 32.41
C PHE A 104 69.84 66.71 31.27
N TYR A 105 69.52 66.06 30.15
CA TYR A 105 70.32 66.10 28.92
C TYR A 105 69.61 66.95 27.89
N LEU A 106 70.30 67.93 27.32
CA LEU A 106 69.76 68.90 26.37
C LEU A 106 69.94 68.42 24.93
N ALA A 107 69.09 68.92 24.02
CA ALA A 107 69.10 68.57 22.60
C ALA A 107 70.40 68.95 21.87
N ASN A 108 71.21 69.86 22.44
CA ASN A 108 72.54 70.24 21.93
C ASN A 108 73.68 69.33 22.43
N GLY A 109 73.38 68.22 23.10
CA GLY A 109 74.37 67.26 23.63
C GLY A 109 74.98 67.62 24.99
N THR A 110 74.70 68.80 25.55
CA THR A 110 75.12 69.16 26.91
C THR A 110 74.17 68.60 27.97
N SER A 111 74.57 68.64 29.24
CA SER A 111 73.72 68.21 30.36
C SER A 111 73.89 69.11 31.57
N PHE A 112 72.89 69.12 32.46
CA PHE A 112 73.01 69.70 33.79
C PHE A 112 72.45 68.77 34.88
N SER A 113 73.10 68.78 36.04
CA SER A 113 72.79 67.88 37.16
C SER A 113 72.52 68.67 38.44
N LEU A 114 71.49 68.26 39.19
CA LEU A 114 71.22 68.68 40.56
C LEU A 114 71.61 67.56 41.54
N THR A 115 72.19 67.95 42.67
CA THR A 115 72.77 67.04 43.67
C THR A 115 72.27 67.40 45.08
N GLY A 116 71.64 66.46 45.78
CA GLY A 116 71.21 66.59 47.18
C GLY A 116 69.81 66.00 47.46
N ALA A 117 69.28 66.23 48.66
CA ALA A 117 67.88 65.93 48.96
C ALA A 117 66.97 66.90 48.19
N LEU A 118 66.01 66.36 47.42
CA LEU A 118 65.11 67.16 46.59
C LEU A 118 63.66 66.87 46.96
N ASN A 119 62.97 67.91 47.44
CA ASN A 119 61.53 67.89 47.68
C ASN A 119 60.82 68.63 46.53
N TRP A 120 59.74 68.06 46.00
CA TRP A 120 58.97 68.60 44.86
C TRP A 120 57.51 68.84 45.23
N ARG A 121 56.86 69.78 44.53
CA ARG A 121 55.45 70.12 44.73
C ARG A 121 54.84 70.66 43.45
N GLU A 122 53.64 70.21 43.10
CA GLU A 122 52.79 70.91 42.12
C GLU A 122 52.10 72.11 42.79
N THR A 123 52.28 73.30 42.22
CA THR A 123 51.54 74.51 42.56
C THR A 123 50.35 74.66 41.61
N SER A 124 49.14 74.45 42.11
CA SER A 124 47.90 74.58 41.34
C SER A 124 47.51 76.05 41.11
N GLY A 125 48.19 76.74 40.19
CA GLY A 125 47.84 78.12 39.82
C GLY A 125 48.68 78.73 38.71
N SER A 126 48.03 79.04 37.57
CA SER A 126 48.58 79.69 36.36
C SER A 126 49.48 78.81 35.46
N THR A 127 49.54 79.17 34.18
CA THR A 127 49.73 78.21 33.07
C THR A 127 51.16 78.01 32.56
N VAL A 128 52.20 78.52 33.23
CA VAL A 128 53.60 78.39 32.75
C VAL A 128 54.63 78.29 33.90
N GLU A 129 54.53 77.25 34.73
CA GLU A 129 55.61 76.76 35.60
C GLU A 129 55.62 75.23 35.54
N VAL A 130 56.79 74.61 35.30
CA VAL A 130 56.84 73.17 34.94
C VAL A 130 57.43 72.30 36.06
N PHE A 131 58.41 72.80 36.82
CA PHE A 131 58.92 72.15 38.04
C PHE A 131 59.47 73.19 39.02
N GLY A 132 59.26 72.95 40.32
CA GLY A 132 59.86 73.71 41.42
C GLY A 132 60.58 72.79 42.41
N PHE A 133 61.86 73.04 42.65
CA PHE A 133 62.68 72.28 43.60
C PHE A 133 62.79 73.02 44.93
N ILE A 134 62.47 72.34 46.04
CA ILE A 134 62.61 72.86 47.40
C ILE A 134 63.94 72.38 47.99
N PHE A 135 64.75 73.32 48.46
CA PHE A 135 66.00 73.07 49.20
C PHE A 135 65.79 73.33 50.70
N ASP A 136 66.08 72.33 51.53
CA ASP A 136 65.88 72.38 52.98
C ASP A 136 66.96 73.18 53.73
N SER A 137 66.61 73.74 54.88
CA SER A 137 67.51 74.64 55.63
C SER A 137 68.75 73.90 56.15
N GLY A 138 69.95 74.42 55.86
CA GLY A 138 71.21 73.91 56.41
C GLY A 138 71.91 72.81 55.60
N GLN A 139 71.39 72.43 54.42
CA GLN A 139 72.08 71.53 53.49
C GLN A 139 72.78 72.32 52.36
N ASN A 140 73.92 71.79 51.89
CA ASN A 140 74.61 72.27 50.70
C ASN A 140 74.17 71.43 49.50
N HIS A 141 73.75 72.09 48.43
CA HIS A 141 73.35 71.50 47.16
C HIS A 141 74.27 72.00 46.04
N THR A 142 74.38 71.23 44.96
CA THR A 142 75.30 71.55 43.87
C THR A 142 74.62 71.36 42.51
N ILE A 143 74.74 72.37 41.65
CA ILE A 143 74.37 72.34 40.23
C ILE A 143 75.64 72.26 39.38
N THR A 144 75.70 71.30 38.45
CA THR A 144 76.76 71.20 37.45
C THR A 144 76.19 71.40 36.06
N TYR A 145 76.82 72.23 35.21
CA TYR A 145 76.38 72.51 33.83
C TYR A 145 77.55 72.37 32.84
N GLY A 146 77.29 71.79 31.66
CA GLY A 146 78.28 71.68 30.58
C GLY A 146 79.50 70.83 30.94
N LEU A 147 80.71 71.28 30.56
CA LEU A 147 81.99 70.58 30.73
C LEU A 147 82.52 70.58 32.20
N GLY A 148 81.63 70.38 33.18
CA GLY A 148 82.00 70.20 34.60
C GLY A 148 82.00 71.47 35.47
N GLN A 149 81.47 72.60 34.98
CA GLN A 149 81.36 73.83 35.78
C GLN A 149 80.35 73.64 36.91
N THR A 150 80.73 74.02 38.13
CA THR A 150 80.05 73.60 39.37
C THR A 150 79.67 74.80 40.25
N TYR A 151 78.39 74.91 40.61
CA TYR A 151 77.81 76.00 41.40
C TYR A 151 77.15 75.47 42.67
N ASN A 152 77.44 76.07 43.82
CA ASN A 152 76.89 75.65 45.12
C ASN A 152 75.72 76.54 45.55
N ILE A 153 74.68 75.90 46.08
CA ILE A 153 73.47 76.52 46.64
C ILE A 153 73.37 76.11 48.12
N VAL A 154 73.07 77.07 48.99
CA VAL A 154 72.91 76.84 50.43
C VAL A 154 71.46 77.14 50.81
N GLY A 155 70.79 76.19 51.47
CA GLY A 155 69.46 76.40 52.04
C GLY A 155 69.47 77.49 53.13
N GLY A 156 68.38 78.28 53.23
CA GLY A 156 68.33 79.48 54.08
C GLY A 156 68.75 79.25 55.55
N SER A 157 69.43 80.24 56.13
CA SER A 157 70.08 80.15 57.45
C SER A 157 69.14 80.28 58.66
N THR A 158 67.84 80.09 58.47
CA THR A 158 66.81 80.13 59.52
C THR A 158 65.85 78.94 59.41
N PRO A 159 65.37 78.37 60.55
CA PRO A 159 64.34 77.35 60.51
C PRO A 159 63.09 77.86 59.79
N ASN A 160 62.54 77.06 58.87
CA ASN A 160 61.35 77.35 58.05
C ASN A 160 61.53 78.37 56.89
N THR A 161 62.74 78.56 56.37
CA THR A 161 62.96 79.25 55.07
C THR A 161 63.57 78.30 54.03
N SER A 162 62.73 77.75 53.15
CA SER A 162 63.17 77.02 51.96
C SER A 162 63.58 77.97 50.83
N THR A 163 64.52 77.53 50.00
CA THR A 163 64.83 78.18 48.71
C THR A 163 64.13 77.39 47.60
N THR A 164 63.52 78.08 46.63
CA THR A 164 62.83 77.44 45.50
C THR A 164 63.36 77.94 44.15
N LEU A 165 63.91 77.02 43.33
CA LEU A 165 64.30 77.29 41.94
C LEU A 165 63.24 76.72 41.00
N GLY A 166 62.72 77.57 40.09
CA GLY A 166 61.72 77.22 39.09
C GLY A 166 62.27 77.21 37.67
N LEU A 167 61.67 76.39 36.82
CA LEU A 167 61.96 76.33 35.37
C LEU A 167 60.77 76.85 34.58
N LYS A 168 61.01 77.84 33.72
CA LYS A 168 59.99 78.47 32.86
C LYS A 168 60.31 78.26 31.38
N ALA A 169 59.33 77.75 30.64
CA ALA A 169 59.48 77.39 29.24
C ALA A 169 58.81 78.39 28.28
N TYR A 170 59.41 78.56 27.12
CA TYR A 170 58.85 79.22 25.93
C TYR A 170 58.92 78.24 24.74
N ALA A 171 58.27 78.56 23.62
CA ALA A 171 58.07 77.63 22.49
C ALA A 171 59.36 77.12 21.80
N SER A 172 60.53 77.68 22.13
CA SER A 172 61.84 77.27 21.60
C SER A 172 63.01 77.55 22.54
N SER A 173 62.76 77.82 23.83
CA SER A 173 63.81 78.08 24.84
C SER A 173 63.29 77.89 26.26
N PHE A 174 64.19 77.77 27.24
CA PHE A 174 63.86 77.79 28.67
C PHE A 174 64.73 78.80 29.41
N VAL A 175 64.23 79.31 30.53
CA VAL A 175 64.96 80.19 31.46
C VAL A 175 64.71 79.76 32.91
N PHE A 176 65.71 79.96 33.76
CA PHE A 176 65.56 79.75 35.20
C PHE A 176 64.86 80.96 35.84
N VAL A 177 63.98 80.70 36.82
CA VAL A 177 63.21 81.71 37.58
C VAL A 177 63.20 81.39 39.08
N ASN A 178 62.92 82.39 39.93
CA ASN A 178 62.66 82.15 41.37
C ASN A 178 61.20 81.70 41.57
N GLY A 179 60.98 80.71 42.46
CA GLY A 179 59.63 80.31 42.89
C GLY A 179 58.96 81.32 43.85
N GLU A 180 57.67 81.13 44.10
CA GLU A 180 56.72 82.07 44.74
C GLU A 180 57.23 82.97 45.91
N ASN A 181 56.72 84.22 45.91
CA ASN A 181 56.96 85.32 46.85
C ASN A 181 57.35 84.96 48.32
N ARG A 182 58.66 84.90 48.60
CA ARG A 182 59.26 85.32 49.89
C ARG A 182 60.56 86.11 49.63
N ALA A 183 60.88 87.04 50.53
CA ALA A 183 61.97 88.01 50.34
C ALA A 183 63.34 87.31 50.15
N GLY A 184 64.07 87.74 49.12
CA GLY A 184 65.17 86.96 48.56
C GLY A 184 66.54 87.06 49.25
N ASN A 185 67.45 86.20 48.81
CA ASN A 185 68.88 86.25 49.07
C ASN A 185 69.60 86.81 47.83
N ALA A 186 70.55 87.74 48.01
CA ALA A 186 71.30 88.32 46.88
C ALA A 186 72.15 87.29 46.10
N ALA A 187 72.40 86.10 46.67
CA ALA A 187 73.19 85.05 46.03
C ALA A 187 72.48 84.34 44.85
N THR A 188 71.13 84.29 44.79
CA THR A 188 70.42 83.51 43.75
C THR A 188 70.23 84.26 42.43
N ASN A 189 70.03 85.59 42.45
CA ASN A 189 69.83 86.35 41.21
C ASN A 189 71.10 86.40 40.33
N GLY A 190 72.30 86.54 40.92
CA GLY A 190 73.55 86.55 40.17
C GLY A 190 73.90 85.22 39.49
N LEU A 191 73.39 84.10 40.02
CA LEU A 191 73.50 82.78 39.39
C LEU A 191 72.54 82.64 38.20
N LEU A 192 71.36 83.26 38.31
CA LEU A 192 70.31 83.27 37.29
C LEU A 192 70.73 84.02 36.02
N ASP A 193 71.33 85.21 36.18
CA ASP A 193 71.80 86.03 35.06
C ASP A 193 72.99 85.38 34.32
N ALA A 194 73.83 84.63 35.04
CA ALA A 194 74.96 83.91 34.46
C ALA A 194 74.52 82.72 33.57
N LEU A 195 73.60 81.88 34.05
CA LEU A 195 73.11 80.73 33.26
C LEU A 195 72.32 81.17 32.00
N ASN A 196 71.53 82.24 32.10
CA ASN A 196 70.72 82.72 30.96
C ASN A 196 71.57 83.41 29.88
N ALA A 197 72.77 83.92 30.21
CA ALA A 197 73.66 84.60 29.25
C ALA A 197 74.41 83.64 28.31
N GLU A 198 74.77 82.44 28.75
CA GLU A 198 75.46 81.43 27.91
C GLU A 198 74.54 80.75 26.88
N LEU A 199 73.21 80.80 27.05
CA LEU A 199 72.26 80.15 26.12
C LEU A 199 72.01 80.92 24.81
N LEU A 200 72.44 82.18 24.68
CA LEU A 200 72.02 83.08 23.59
C LEU A 200 73.12 83.44 22.57
N SER A 201 74.34 82.93 22.70
CA SER A 201 75.51 83.41 21.93
C SER A 201 76.14 82.39 20.96
N SER A 202 75.40 81.39 20.47
CA SER A 202 75.87 80.45 19.44
C SER A 202 75.31 80.78 18.06
N PRO A 203 76.13 80.79 16.98
CA PRO A 203 75.65 81.07 15.62
C PRO A 203 74.66 79.99 15.15
N GLN A 204 73.51 80.41 14.62
CA GLN A 204 72.46 79.50 14.17
C GLN A 204 72.84 78.82 12.83
N PRO A 205 72.68 77.50 12.70
CA PRO A 205 72.89 76.79 11.43
C PRO A 205 71.79 77.13 10.41
N SER A 206 72.06 76.90 9.11
CA SER A 206 71.10 77.13 8.04
C SER A 206 69.81 76.31 8.27
N THR A 207 68.63 76.91 8.15
CA THR A 207 67.38 76.15 8.34
C THR A 207 67.14 75.21 7.17
N VAL A 208 66.80 73.96 7.50
CA VAL A 208 66.55 72.88 6.54
C VAL A 208 65.07 72.89 6.13
N THR A 209 64.80 72.42 4.92
CA THR A 209 63.49 71.99 4.41
C THR A 209 63.64 70.63 3.74
N LEU A 210 62.62 69.79 3.88
CA LEU A 210 62.54 68.42 3.36
C LEU A 210 61.25 68.27 2.55
N SER A 211 61.30 67.48 1.48
CA SER A 211 60.12 67.01 0.75
C SER A 211 60.37 65.64 0.07
N THR A 212 59.49 64.69 0.33
CA THR A 212 59.38 63.35 -0.29
C THR A 212 58.23 63.26 -1.29
N ALA A 213 58.16 62.13 -2.00
CA ALA A 213 56.96 61.62 -2.65
C ALA A 213 56.86 60.12 -2.37
N ASN A 214 55.65 59.57 -2.35
CA ASN A 214 55.44 58.13 -2.20
C ASN A 214 55.90 57.37 -3.45
N VAL A 215 56.39 56.16 -3.27
CA VAL A 215 56.84 55.26 -4.35
C VAL A 215 56.20 53.89 -4.18
N THR A 216 56.13 53.11 -5.26
CA THR A 216 55.89 51.67 -5.14
C THR A 216 57.20 50.96 -4.79
N GLU A 217 57.09 49.69 -4.42
CA GLU A 217 58.23 48.78 -4.34
C GLU A 217 59.04 48.73 -5.66
N GLY A 218 60.31 48.39 -5.53
CA GLY A 218 61.34 48.47 -6.57
C GLY A 218 61.80 49.88 -6.99
N GLN A 219 61.09 50.95 -6.60
CA GLN A 219 61.43 52.33 -6.97
C GLN A 219 62.13 53.13 -5.86
N ASN A 220 63.29 53.73 -6.20
CA ASN A 220 64.07 54.56 -5.29
C ASN A 220 63.26 55.71 -4.64
N LEU A 221 63.17 55.70 -3.30
CA LEU A 221 62.57 56.78 -2.52
C LEU A 221 63.56 57.94 -2.34
N VAL A 222 63.20 59.14 -2.84
CA VAL A 222 64.10 60.31 -2.88
C VAL A 222 63.60 61.45 -2.00
N TYR A 223 64.41 61.80 -1.01
CA TYR A 223 64.21 62.95 -0.12
C TYR A 223 64.96 64.14 -0.70
N ASN A 224 64.24 65.22 -1.03
CA ASN A 224 64.84 66.46 -1.49
C ASN A 224 65.10 67.36 -0.28
N VAL A 225 66.36 67.75 -0.09
CA VAL A 225 66.82 68.58 1.04
C VAL A 225 67.23 69.95 0.51
N THR A 226 66.63 71.02 1.03
CA THR A 226 67.00 72.40 0.67
C THR A 226 67.34 73.21 1.92
N LEU A 227 68.46 73.94 1.87
CA LEU A 227 68.93 74.83 2.92
C LEU A 227 68.51 76.27 2.61
N SER A 228 68.06 77.00 3.63
CA SER A 228 67.66 78.42 3.55
C SER A 228 68.74 79.36 3.01
N SER A 229 70.01 78.93 3.09
CA SER A 229 71.18 79.60 2.52
C SER A 229 72.26 78.56 2.25
N ALA A 230 73.03 78.75 1.17
CA ALA A 230 74.18 77.90 0.89
C ALA A 230 75.19 77.93 2.04
N THR A 231 75.77 76.79 2.37
CA THR A 231 76.88 76.67 3.32
C THR A 231 78.08 77.51 2.87
N THR A 232 78.80 78.14 3.80
CA THR A 232 79.90 79.05 3.45
C THR A 232 81.09 78.28 2.89
N VAL A 233 81.64 78.71 1.74
CA VAL A 233 82.82 78.07 1.14
C VAL A 233 84.00 78.12 2.11
N GLY A 234 84.53 76.95 2.46
CA GLY A 234 85.59 76.79 3.48
C GLY A 234 85.11 76.48 4.90
N ASN A 235 83.79 76.43 5.15
CA ASN A 235 83.22 76.01 6.44
C ASN A 235 82.05 75.02 6.23
N PRO A 236 82.32 73.69 6.19
CA PRO A 236 81.27 72.70 6.05
C PRO A 236 80.33 72.73 7.27
N GLN A 237 79.03 72.48 7.06
CA GLN A 237 78.05 72.40 8.14
C GLN A 237 77.68 70.95 8.41
N THR A 238 77.75 70.55 9.68
CA THR A 238 77.33 69.22 10.14
C THR A 238 75.92 69.29 10.69
N PHE A 239 75.04 68.41 10.21
CA PHE A 239 73.67 68.25 10.68
C PHE A 239 73.50 66.88 11.32
N VAL A 240 72.72 66.78 12.40
CA VAL A 240 72.25 65.48 12.90
C VAL A 240 71.43 64.82 11.80
N PHE A 241 71.71 63.54 11.52
CA PHE A 241 70.98 62.71 10.58
C PHE A 241 70.56 61.43 11.28
N THR A 242 69.25 61.23 11.41
CA THR A 242 68.68 59.98 11.94
C THR A 242 67.52 59.54 11.08
N TYR A 243 67.38 58.23 10.94
CA TYR A 243 66.28 57.60 10.21
C TYR A 243 65.53 56.63 11.12
N GLY A 244 64.29 56.36 10.77
CA GLY A 244 63.43 55.39 11.43
C GLY A 244 62.14 55.22 10.65
N GLY A 245 61.33 54.24 11.01
CA GLY A 245 60.13 53.91 10.25
C GLY A 245 59.40 52.73 10.86
N THR A 246 58.32 52.34 10.20
CA THR A 246 57.69 51.04 10.40
C THR A 246 58.03 50.18 9.21
N SER A 247 58.80 49.10 9.41
CA SER A 247 58.83 47.97 8.50
C SER A 247 58.13 46.76 9.12
N THR A 248 57.45 45.95 8.31
CA THR A 248 56.47 44.95 8.76
C THR A 248 56.75 43.49 8.41
N ASN A 249 57.94 43.15 7.92
CA ASN A 249 58.69 41.89 8.13
C ASN A 249 59.75 41.68 7.03
N GLY A 250 59.67 42.41 5.92
CA GLY A 250 60.67 42.34 4.85
C GLY A 250 61.97 43.11 5.13
N SER A 251 62.69 43.43 4.06
CA SER A 251 63.90 44.27 4.07
C SER A 251 63.83 45.25 2.90
N ASP A 252 62.71 45.96 2.87
CA ASP A 252 62.12 46.48 1.63
C ASP A 252 62.62 47.88 1.32
N TYR A 253 63.44 48.42 2.21
CA TYR A 253 64.38 49.50 1.94
C TYR A 253 65.76 49.23 2.56
N ASN A 254 66.81 49.55 1.81
CA ASN A 254 68.18 49.45 2.29
C ASN A 254 68.49 50.60 3.27
N SER A 255 69.09 50.28 4.43
CA SER A 255 69.57 51.26 5.41
C SER A 255 70.82 52.04 4.95
N THR A 256 71.34 51.75 3.75
CA THR A 256 72.44 52.46 3.10
C THR A 256 71.90 53.57 2.20
N PHE A 257 72.13 54.82 2.58
CA PHE A 257 71.66 55.99 1.83
C PHE A 257 72.70 56.51 0.83
N THR A 258 72.25 56.91 -0.35
CA THR A 258 73.09 57.63 -1.32
C THR A 258 72.82 59.12 -1.25
N PHE A 259 73.88 59.91 -1.06
CA PHE A 259 73.82 61.38 -0.94
C PHE A 259 74.37 62.06 -2.19
N SER A 260 73.67 63.07 -2.71
CA SER A 260 74.15 63.87 -3.83
C SER A 260 74.96 65.11 -3.40
N ASN A 261 75.52 65.83 -4.37
CA ASN A 261 76.27 67.08 -4.18
C ASN A 261 77.45 67.02 -3.20
N GLY A 262 78.03 65.82 -3.01
CA GLY A 262 79.22 65.60 -2.18
C GLY A 262 78.98 65.63 -0.67
N VAL A 263 77.71 65.56 -0.23
CA VAL A 263 77.37 65.36 1.19
C VAL A 263 77.86 63.99 1.65
N ILE A 264 78.44 63.92 2.85
CA ILE A 264 79.05 62.71 3.41
C ILE A 264 78.32 62.35 4.70
N ASP A 265 77.85 61.11 4.82
CA ASP A 265 77.46 60.52 6.11
C ASP A 265 78.73 60.18 6.90
N ASN A 266 78.83 60.72 8.12
CA ASN A 266 79.99 60.52 8.98
C ASN A 266 79.93 59.18 9.73
N GLY A 267 78.81 58.44 9.69
CA GLY A 267 78.61 57.16 10.35
C GLY A 267 78.36 57.25 11.86
N ASP A 268 78.24 58.46 12.41
CA ASP A 268 78.02 58.76 13.84
C ASP A 268 76.62 59.34 14.14
N GLY A 269 75.71 59.26 13.17
CA GLY A 269 74.39 59.93 13.24
C GLY A 269 74.43 61.39 12.80
N THR A 270 75.44 61.80 12.03
CA THR A 270 75.53 63.14 11.44
C THR A 270 75.97 63.10 9.96
N ILE A 271 75.50 64.07 9.19
CA ILE A 271 75.94 64.31 7.80
C ILE A 271 76.72 65.62 7.71
N THR A 272 77.80 65.62 6.94
CA THR A 272 78.60 66.81 6.63
C THR A 272 78.23 67.34 5.25
N VAL A 273 77.67 68.55 5.21
CA VAL A 273 77.37 69.27 3.97
C VAL A 273 78.56 70.16 3.58
N PRO A 274 79.21 69.95 2.42
CA PRO A 274 80.33 70.76 1.95
C PRO A 274 79.96 72.23 1.78
N GLY A 275 80.94 73.12 1.87
CA GLY A 275 80.76 74.55 1.61
C GLY A 275 80.36 74.85 0.16
N GLY A 276 79.29 75.62 -0.04
CA GLY A 276 78.73 76.01 -1.34
C GLY A 276 77.45 75.27 -1.74
N VAL A 277 76.99 74.28 -0.96
CA VAL A 277 75.78 73.50 -1.25
C VAL A 277 74.55 74.19 -0.65
N SER A 278 73.52 74.41 -1.48
CA SER A 278 72.21 74.95 -1.06
C SER A 278 71.09 73.89 -1.07
N SER A 279 71.26 72.79 -1.80
CA SER A 279 70.34 71.66 -1.80
C SER A 279 71.07 70.38 -2.16
N PHE A 280 70.53 69.24 -1.75
CA PHE A 280 70.99 67.90 -2.09
C PHE A 280 69.83 66.91 -1.97
N THR A 281 70.06 65.67 -2.35
CA THR A 281 69.10 64.58 -2.24
C THR A 281 69.68 63.46 -1.39
N ILE A 282 68.80 62.79 -0.64
CA ILE A 282 69.09 61.50 -0.01
C ILE A 282 68.21 60.48 -0.70
N THR A 283 68.81 59.44 -1.26
CA THR A 283 68.10 58.34 -1.92
C THR A 283 68.24 57.08 -1.09
N ALA A 284 67.08 56.48 -0.75
CA ALA A 284 66.98 55.12 -0.27
C ALA A 284 66.52 54.24 -1.43
N SER A 285 67.15 53.09 -1.63
CA SER A 285 66.67 52.09 -2.58
C SER A 285 65.71 51.14 -1.88
N THR A 286 64.57 50.90 -2.52
CA THR A 286 63.60 49.87 -2.10
C THR A 286 63.86 48.56 -2.83
N THR A 287 63.38 47.47 -2.25
CA THR A 287 63.30 46.14 -2.87
C THR A 287 61.91 46.01 -3.54
N ASP A 288 61.80 45.10 -4.51
CA ASP A 288 60.55 44.64 -5.14
C ASP A 288 60.49 43.15 -4.81
N ASP A 289 59.45 42.65 -4.13
CA ASP A 289 59.33 41.21 -3.85
C ASP A 289 58.03 40.52 -4.31
N SER A 290 57.31 39.86 -3.41
CA SER A 290 56.10 39.04 -3.69
C SER A 290 55.23 38.84 -2.43
N SER A 291 55.40 39.73 -1.44
CA SER A 291 54.83 39.66 -0.10
C SER A 291 53.76 40.72 0.08
N ILE A 292 52.50 40.31 0.21
CA ILE A 292 51.40 41.26 0.47
C ILE A 292 51.55 41.80 1.89
N GLU A 293 51.86 43.09 2.02
CA GLU A 293 52.18 43.76 3.27
C GLU A 293 51.44 45.11 3.43
N SER A 294 51.59 45.74 4.60
CA SER A 294 51.00 47.06 4.83
C SER A 294 51.94 48.16 4.40
N THR A 295 51.43 49.21 3.73
CA THR A 295 52.19 50.41 3.32
C THR A 295 53.24 50.84 4.35
N GLU A 296 54.51 50.63 4.02
CA GLU A 296 55.61 50.99 4.91
C GLU A 296 55.85 52.50 4.90
N THR A 297 56.52 53.00 5.94
CA THR A 297 56.85 54.43 6.05
C THR A 297 58.26 54.61 6.55
N LEU A 298 59.13 55.16 5.70
CA LEU A 298 60.46 55.63 6.08
C LEU A 298 60.37 57.11 6.47
N ILE A 299 61.06 57.49 7.54
CA ILE A 299 61.11 58.86 8.08
C ILE A 299 62.59 59.27 8.22
N LEU A 300 62.98 60.35 7.55
CA LEU A 300 64.32 60.93 7.69
C LEU A 300 64.26 62.24 8.47
N ASN A 301 65.19 62.39 9.41
CA ASN A 301 65.38 63.59 10.21
C ASN A 301 66.73 64.23 9.86
N ILE A 302 66.71 65.51 9.47
CA ILE A 302 67.92 66.32 9.25
C ILE A 302 67.83 67.57 10.14
N GLY A 303 68.73 67.66 11.12
CA GLY A 303 68.69 68.68 12.15
C GLY A 303 67.39 68.60 12.97
N SER A 304 66.53 69.61 12.86
CA SER A 304 65.23 69.69 13.53
C SER A 304 64.03 69.49 12.59
N LYS A 305 64.26 68.98 11.38
CA LYS A 305 63.22 68.69 10.39
C LYS A 305 63.11 67.20 10.15
N SER A 306 61.88 66.72 10.10
CA SER A 306 61.48 65.37 9.75
C SER A 306 60.62 65.40 8.50
N ASP A 307 60.75 64.40 7.64
CA ASP A 307 59.77 64.14 6.59
C ASP A 307 59.66 62.62 6.34
N SER A 308 58.53 62.19 5.79
CA SER A 308 58.17 60.78 5.63
C SER A 308 57.80 60.45 4.20
N GLY A 309 58.35 59.37 3.65
CA GLY A 309 57.93 58.81 2.37
C GLY A 309 57.34 57.42 2.56
N ASN A 310 56.18 57.17 1.94
CA ASN A 310 55.54 55.86 2.00
C ASN A 310 56.04 54.97 0.86
N ILE A 311 56.18 53.68 1.14
CA ILE A 311 56.42 52.63 0.16
C ILE A 311 55.11 51.86 0.03
N LEU A 312 54.58 51.81 -1.18
CA LEU A 312 53.32 51.15 -1.50
C LEU A 312 53.59 49.75 -2.04
N ASP A 313 53.09 48.75 -1.33
CA ASP A 313 52.91 47.37 -1.78
C ASP A 313 52.23 47.36 -3.17
N ASN A 314 52.80 46.59 -4.09
CA ASN A 314 52.33 46.37 -5.46
C ASN A 314 51.84 44.93 -5.72
N ASP A 315 51.88 44.06 -4.71
CA ASP A 315 51.42 42.68 -4.78
C ASP A 315 49.90 42.55 -4.62
N SER A 316 49.38 41.46 -5.19
CA SER A 316 47.94 41.18 -5.22
C SER A 316 47.60 39.94 -4.40
N VAL A 317 46.54 40.03 -3.60
CA VAL A 317 46.02 38.89 -2.82
C VAL A 317 45.69 37.74 -3.76
N ALA A 318 46.31 36.58 -3.55
CA ALA A 318 46.12 35.42 -4.41
C ALA A 318 44.63 35.05 -4.57
N LEU A 319 44.19 34.89 -5.81
CA LEU A 319 42.84 34.46 -6.15
C LEU A 319 42.58 33.04 -5.61
N THR A 320 41.52 32.88 -4.82
CA THR A 320 41.11 31.59 -4.24
C THR A 320 39.60 31.40 -4.35
N ALA A 321 39.15 30.15 -4.26
CA ALA A 321 37.73 29.83 -4.19
C ALA A 321 37.48 28.57 -3.34
N SER A 322 36.38 28.58 -2.58
CA SER A 322 35.78 27.38 -2.00
C SER A 322 34.71 26.81 -2.94
N THR A 323 34.36 25.54 -2.76
CA THR A 323 33.54 24.75 -3.68
C THR A 323 32.43 24.01 -2.94
N SER A 324 31.22 23.97 -3.49
CA SER A 324 30.11 23.14 -3.03
C SER A 324 29.37 22.51 -4.21
N GLN A 325 28.83 21.30 -4.06
CA GLN A 325 28.08 20.60 -5.12
C GLN A 325 26.94 19.75 -4.57
N THR A 326 25.93 19.50 -5.40
CA THR A 326 24.92 18.45 -5.22
C THR A 326 25.00 17.45 -6.36
N ASN A 327 24.86 16.17 -6.03
CA ASN A 327 24.86 15.05 -6.98
C ASN A 327 23.43 14.76 -7.47
N LEU A 328 23.29 13.97 -8.54
CA LEU A 328 21.98 13.60 -9.08
C LEU A 328 21.23 12.72 -8.08
N PHE A 329 19.93 12.93 -7.95
CA PHE A 329 19.07 12.05 -7.14
C PHE A 329 18.76 10.73 -7.84
N CYS A 330 18.66 10.73 -9.18
CA CYS A 330 18.32 9.57 -10.00
C CYS A 330 19.34 9.34 -11.13
N PHE A 331 19.47 8.08 -11.54
CA PHE A 331 20.28 7.68 -12.70
C PHE A 331 19.73 8.33 -13.98
N GLY A 332 20.59 8.98 -14.76
CA GLY A 332 20.22 9.68 -15.99
C GLY A 332 19.53 11.04 -15.82
N GLY A 333 19.39 11.54 -14.58
CA GLY A 333 18.82 12.86 -14.32
C GLY A 333 19.72 14.04 -14.72
N SER A 334 19.27 15.26 -14.44
CA SER A 334 19.98 16.52 -14.75
C SER A 334 19.97 17.52 -13.59
N ASN A 335 19.61 17.11 -12.37
CA ASN A 335 19.43 18.01 -11.22
C ASN A 335 20.70 18.25 -10.37
N GLY A 336 21.89 17.91 -10.89
CA GLY A 336 23.16 18.22 -10.24
C GLY A 336 23.45 19.73 -10.22
N THR A 337 24.15 20.19 -9.18
CA THR A 337 24.61 21.59 -9.08
C THR A 337 26.07 21.66 -8.63
N ALA A 338 26.78 22.69 -9.07
CA ALA A 338 28.14 23.01 -8.64
C ALA A 338 28.26 24.53 -8.43
N SER A 339 28.93 24.95 -7.36
CA SER A 339 29.03 26.36 -6.98
C SER A 339 30.39 26.70 -6.39
N VAL A 340 30.82 27.94 -6.61
CA VAL A 340 32.06 28.50 -6.07
C VAL A 340 31.82 29.81 -5.32
N VAL A 341 32.55 30.00 -4.22
CA VAL A 341 32.61 31.29 -3.52
C VAL A 341 34.05 31.78 -3.58
N VAL A 342 34.26 32.94 -4.20
CA VAL A 342 35.59 33.51 -4.52
C VAL A 342 36.08 34.43 -3.40
N SER A 343 37.38 34.38 -3.11
CA SER A 343 38.06 35.27 -2.16
C SER A 343 39.49 35.59 -2.62
N GLY A 344 39.94 36.83 -2.46
CA GLY A 344 41.19 37.30 -3.06
C GLY A 344 41.06 37.57 -4.56
N GLY A 345 42.13 38.02 -5.21
CA GLY A 345 42.10 38.58 -6.56
C GLY A 345 41.46 39.97 -6.63
N THR A 346 41.40 40.52 -7.84
CA THR A 346 40.81 41.84 -8.15
C THR A 346 39.45 41.67 -8.82
N ALA A 347 38.39 42.13 -8.16
CA ALA A 347 37.04 42.11 -8.73
C ALA A 347 36.89 43.15 -9.87
N PRO A 348 36.06 42.91 -10.90
CA PRO A 348 35.09 41.81 -11.05
C PRO A 348 35.72 40.44 -11.36
N TYR A 349 34.99 39.38 -11.05
CA TYR A 349 35.35 38.00 -11.45
C TYR A 349 34.46 37.54 -12.61
N SER A 350 35.04 36.75 -13.51
CA SER A 350 34.31 36.03 -14.57
C SER A 350 34.46 34.52 -14.37
N TYR A 351 33.41 33.78 -14.75
CA TYR A 351 33.34 32.33 -14.62
C TYR A 351 33.16 31.70 -16.01
N SER A 352 33.83 30.59 -16.25
CA SER A 352 33.65 29.78 -17.45
C SER A 352 33.61 28.31 -17.06
N TRP A 353 32.44 27.70 -17.19
CA TRP A 353 32.23 26.27 -16.93
C TRP A 353 32.41 25.43 -18.18
N SER A 354 32.97 24.24 -18.02
CA SER A 354 33.18 23.24 -19.08
C SER A 354 32.87 21.83 -18.54
N PRO A 355 32.17 20.96 -19.28
CA PRO A 355 31.67 21.14 -20.65
C PRO A 355 30.47 22.10 -20.78
N SER A 356 29.71 22.31 -19.71
CA SER A 356 28.57 23.23 -19.62
C SER A 356 28.44 23.80 -18.20
N GLY A 357 27.59 24.81 -18.00
CA GLY A 357 27.36 25.45 -16.69
C GLY A 357 27.32 26.99 -16.70
N GLY A 358 27.46 27.64 -17.86
CA GLY A 358 27.27 29.08 -18.02
C GLY A 358 28.43 29.96 -17.54
N THR A 359 28.11 31.19 -17.14
CA THR A 359 29.06 32.27 -16.77
C THR A 359 28.90 32.79 -15.35
N TRP A 360 28.09 32.11 -14.51
CA TRP A 360 27.80 32.48 -13.13
C TRP A 360 28.64 31.68 -12.12
N ALA A 361 28.66 32.13 -10.87
CA ALA A 361 29.34 31.45 -9.77
C ALA A 361 28.72 30.08 -9.39
N THR A 362 27.51 29.80 -9.87
CA THR A 362 26.80 28.52 -9.71
C THR A 362 26.36 28.02 -11.08
N ALA A 363 26.55 26.73 -11.31
CA ALA A 363 26.01 25.97 -12.41
C ALA A 363 24.97 24.97 -11.89
N SER A 364 23.79 24.98 -12.47
CA SER A 364 22.67 24.05 -12.23
C SER A 364 22.34 23.29 -13.52
N GLY A 365 21.43 22.31 -13.46
CA GLY A 365 21.08 21.51 -14.64
C GLY A 365 22.16 20.50 -15.05
N LEU A 366 23.04 20.10 -14.12
CA LEU A 366 24.19 19.25 -14.42
C LEU A 366 23.80 17.76 -14.39
N THR A 367 24.23 17.04 -15.43
CA THR A 367 24.16 15.57 -15.53
C THR A 367 25.38 14.93 -14.86
N ALA A 368 25.44 13.59 -14.80
CA ALA A 368 26.60 12.90 -14.23
C ALA A 368 27.86 13.14 -15.09
N GLY A 369 28.92 13.66 -14.48
CA GLY A 369 30.12 14.06 -15.23
C GLY A 369 31.17 14.81 -14.41
N ASN A 370 32.30 15.08 -15.07
CA ASN A 370 33.34 15.95 -14.52
C ASN A 370 33.18 17.35 -15.11
N TYR A 371 33.04 18.34 -14.23
CA TYR A 371 32.88 19.74 -14.57
C TYR A 371 34.05 20.55 -14.05
N THR A 372 34.45 21.54 -14.83
CA THR A 372 35.59 22.40 -14.55
C THR A 372 35.15 23.84 -14.68
N VAL A 373 35.26 24.62 -13.61
CA VAL A 373 35.10 26.09 -13.68
C VAL A 373 36.46 26.75 -13.67
N THR A 374 36.68 27.63 -14.64
CA THR A 374 37.78 28.59 -14.63
C THR A 374 37.24 29.93 -14.14
N ILE A 375 37.86 30.46 -13.09
CA ILE A 375 37.54 31.74 -12.46
C ILE A 375 38.68 32.68 -12.82
N THR A 376 38.35 33.81 -13.43
CA THR A 376 39.33 34.84 -13.85
C THR A 376 39.01 36.15 -13.18
N ASP A 377 40.01 36.79 -12.57
CA ASP A 377 39.89 38.13 -11.99
C ASP A 377 40.21 39.24 -13.01
N ASP A 378 40.00 40.51 -12.64
CA ASP A 378 40.19 41.68 -13.53
C ASP A 378 41.66 41.86 -13.97
N ASN A 379 42.61 41.31 -13.20
CA ASN A 379 44.04 41.29 -13.53
C ASN A 379 44.43 40.08 -14.41
N LEU A 380 43.45 39.31 -14.91
CA LEU A 380 43.63 38.10 -15.70
C LEU A 380 44.31 36.94 -14.95
N ALA A 381 44.34 36.98 -13.62
CA ALA A 381 44.76 35.83 -12.82
C ALA A 381 43.65 34.77 -12.85
N THR A 382 44.01 33.53 -13.17
CA THR A 382 43.05 32.43 -13.31
C THR A 382 43.27 31.35 -12.25
N ILE A 383 42.18 30.85 -11.66
CA ILE A 383 42.17 29.58 -10.93
C ILE A 383 41.13 28.63 -11.51
N THR A 384 41.37 27.33 -11.34
CA THR A 384 40.47 26.28 -11.82
C THR A 384 39.99 25.43 -10.65
N LYS A 385 38.69 25.10 -10.64
CA LYS A 385 38.09 24.14 -9.71
C LYS A 385 37.39 23.04 -10.48
N ASN A 386 37.55 21.81 -10.01
CA ASN A 386 36.97 20.62 -10.60
C ASN A 386 35.89 20.08 -9.67
N PHE A 387 34.80 19.62 -10.26
CA PHE A 387 33.66 18.97 -9.62
C PHE A 387 33.42 17.64 -10.30
N THR A 388 33.03 16.62 -9.53
CA THR A 388 32.60 15.34 -10.08
C THR A 388 31.17 15.13 -9.61
N ILE A 389 30.23 15.42 -10.50
CA ILE A 389 28.81 15.20 -10.28
C ILE A 389 28.54 13.72 -10.52
N THR A 390 28.11 12.99 -9.48
CA THR A 390 27.84 11.55 -9.56
C THR A 390 26.35 11.27 -9.60
N GLU A 391 25.97 10.09 -10.12
CA GLU A 391 24.61 9.54 -10.08
C GLU A 391 24.59 8.20 -9.33
N PRO A 392 23.43 7.76 -8.78
CA PRO A 392 23.24 6.40 -8.33
C PRO A 392 23.24 5.42 -9.51
N SER A 393 23.42 4.13 -9.23
CA SER A 393 23.26 3.07 -10.23
C SER A 393 21.81 2.99 -10.73
N ALA A 394 21.58 2.68 -12.01
CA ALA A 394 20.23 2.36 -12.50
C ALA A 394 19.54 1.24 -11.69
N ILE A 395 18.25 1.38 -11.40
CA ILE A 395 17.47 0.31 -10.77
C ILE A 395 17.30 -0.84 -11.78
N THR A 396 17.71 -2.03 -11.37
CA THR A 396 17.55 -3.26 -12.13
C THR A 396 16.93 -4.32 -11.23
N ALA A 397 15.85 -4.95 -11.69
CA ALA A 397 15.22 -6.06 -10.99
C ALA A 397 15.34 -7.36 -11.78
N SER A 398 15.78 -8.42 -11.10
CA SER A 398 15.57 -9.79 -11.54
C SER A 398 14.13 -10.21 -11.24
N ALA A 399 13.56 -11.07 -12.08
CA ALA A 399 12.15 -11.43 -12.08
C ALA A 399 11.97 -12.95 -11.98
N SER A 400 10.98 -13.39 -11.22
CA SER A 400 10.55 -14.80 -11.12
C SER A 400 9.04 -14.88 -10.97
N GLN A 401 8.40 -15.85 -11.62
CA GLN A 401 6.94 -16.03 -11.57
C GLN A 401 6.54 -17.50 -11.49
N THR A 402 5.33 -17.75 -10.99
CA THR A 402 4.61 -19.03 -11.13
C THR A 402 3.28 -18.79 -11.81
N ASN A 403 2.99 -19.63 -12.81
CA ASN A 403 1.74 -19.58 -13.56
C ASN A 403 0.58 -20.20 -12.77
N VAL A 404 -0.66 -19.89 -13.16
CA VAL A 404 -1.86 -20.47 -12.54
C VAL A 404 -1.90 -21.97 -12.82
N SER A 405 -2.29 -22.76 -11.80
CA SER A 405 -2.33 -24.22 -11.88
C SER A 405 -3.57 -24.78 -12.57
N CYS A 406 -4.70 -24.06 -12.52
CA CYS A 406 -5.98 -24.43 -13.12
C CYS A 406 -6.54 -23.30 -13.98
N ASN A 407 -7.32 -23.64 -15.00
CA ASN A 407 -8.05 -22.65 -15.79
C ASN A 407 -9.07 -21.90 -14.91
N GLY A 408 -9.12 -20.58 -14.99
CA GLY A 408 -9.95 -19.72 -14.14
C GLY A 408 -9.45 -19.55 -12.69
N GLY A 409 -8.26 -20.06 -12.36
CA GLY A 409 -7.67 -19.94 -11.02
C GLY A 409 -6.92 -18.62 -10.80
N SER A 410 -6.65 -18.32 -9.53
CA SER A 410 -5.92 -17.12 -9.09
C SER A 410 -4.67 -17.45 -8.25
N ASN A 411 -4.03 -18.61 -8.44
CA ASN A 411 -2.87 -19.01 -7.64
C ASN A 411 -1.49 -18.68 -8.26
N GLY A 412 -1.45 -17.78 -9.25
CA GLY A 412 -0.22 -17.27 -9.81
C GLY A 412 0.55 -16.37 -8.83
N THR A 413 1.86 -16.25 -9.05
CA THR A 413 2.74 -15.33 -8.31
C THR A 413 3.74 -14.66 -9.24
N ALA A 414 4.12 -13.42 -8.92
CA ALA A 414 5.18 -12.67 -9.56
C ALA A 414 6.05 -12.02 -8.50
N SER A 415 7.37 -12.00 -8.69
CA SER A 415 8.33 -11.51 -7.70
C SER A 415 9.50 -10.82 -8.36
N VAL A 416 9.96 -9.73 -7.74
CA VAL A 416 11.13 -8.96 -8.14
C VAL A 416 12.18 -8.92 -7.03
N THR A 417 13.45 -8.93 -7.42
CA THR A 417 14.57 -8.59 -6.52
C THR A 417 15.33 -7.41 -7.13
N PRO A 418 15.02 -6.16 -6.72
CA PRO A 418 15.70 -4.97 -7.22
C PRO A 418 17.12 -4.80 -6.66
N SER A 419 17.95 -4.13 -7.45
CA SER A 419 19.32 -3.73 -7.15
C SER A 419 19.68 -2.46 -7.94
N GLY A 420 20.41 -1.53 -7.33
CA GLY A 420 20.64 -0.18 -7.87
C GLY A 420 19.87 0.87 -7.09
N GLY A 421 19.64 2.05 -7.66
CA GLY A 421 18.96 3.16 -7.00
C GLY A 421 19.64 3.64 -5.71
N ALA A 422 18.87 4.33 -4.88
CA ALA A 422 19.27 4.88 -3.60
C ALA A 422 18.25 4.56 -2.49
N GLY A 423 18.73 3.98 -1.38
CA GLY A 423 17.91 3.73 -0.20
C GLY A 423 17.06 2.45 -0.29
N SER A 424 15.83 2.52 0.23
CA SER A 424 14.85 1.43 0.27
C SER A 424 13.84 1.55 -0.89
N TYR A 425 13.32 0.43 -1.37
CA TYR A 425 12.34 0.43 -2.45
C TYR A 425 10.89 0.32 -1.96
N THR A 426 9.99 1.04 -2.63
CA THR A 426 8.54 0.83 -2.67
C THR A 426 8.18 0.03 -3.93
N TYR A 427 6.99 -0.57 -3.93
CA TYR A 427 6.46 -1.35 -5.05
C TYR A 427 5.00 -0.96 -5.28
N SER A 428 4.58 -0.88 -6.53
CA SER A 428 3.18 -0.77 -6.94
C SER A 428 2.92 -1.74 -8.09
N TRP A 429 1.90 -2.56 -7.98
CA TRP A 429 1.55 -3.58 -8.98
C TRP A 429 0.22 -3.24 -9.66
N SER A 430 0.25 -3.13 -10.98
CA SER A 430 -0.91 -2.93 -11.85
C SER A 430 -1.18 -4.20 -12.70
N PRO A 431 -2.44 -4.61 -12.93
CA PRO A 431 -3.67 -4.02 -12.39
C PRO A 431 -3.89 -4.31 -10.90
N SER A 432 -3.20 -5.31 -10.35
CA SER A 432 -3.24 -5.63 -8.92
C SER A 432 -1.99 -6.41 -8.47
N GLY A 433 -1.76 -6.48 -7.15
CA GLY A 433 -0.61 -7.20 -6.56
C GLY A 433 -0.05 -6.61 -5.26
N GLY A 434 -0.54 -5.42 -4.86
CA GLY A 434 -0.22 -4.79 -3.58
C GLY A 434 1.09 -3.99 -3.60
N THR A 435 1.74 -3.85 -2.44
CA THR A 435 2.91 -2.97 -2.23
C THR A 435 4.19 -3.73 -1.85
N GLY A 436 4.21 -5.05 -2.00
CA GLY A 436 5.35 -5.91 -1.70
C GLY A 436 6.22 -6.23 -2.92
N ALA A 437 7.45 -6.70 -2.68
CA ALA A 437 8.34 -7.21 -3.74
C ALA A 437 7.84 -8.50 -4.42
N THR A 438 6.77 -9.11 -3.89
CA THR A 438 6.10 -10.29 -4.44
C THR A 438 4.60 -10.06 -4.43
N ALA A 439 3.98 -10.19 -5.59
CA ALA A 439 2.54 -10.28 -5.75
C ALA A 439 2.12 -11.76 -5.83
N SER A 440 1.03 -12.08 -5.16
CA SER A 440 0.48 -13.44 -5.07
C SER A 440 -1.04 -13.37 -5.10
N GLY A 441 -1.71 -14.44 -5.54
CA GLY A 441 -3.15 -14.38 -5.78
C GLY A 441 -3.48 -13.93 -7.21
N LEU A 442 -2.54 -14.09 -8.14
CA LEU A 442 -2.67 -13.58 -9.50
C LEU A 442 -3.41 -14.59 -10.40
N SER A 443 -4.43 -14.09 -11.10
CA SER A 443 -5.09 -14.78 -12.21
C SER A 443 -4.22 -14.75 -13.47
N ALA A 444 -4.63 -15.44 -14.54
CA ALA A 444 -3.96 -15.32 -15.82
C ALA A 444 -4.12 -13.90 -16.39
N GLY A 445 -3.02 -13.28 -16.84
CA GLY A 445 -3.00 -11.88 -17.27
C GLY A 445 -1.59 -11.29 -17.35
N SER A 446 -1.53 -10.04 -17.81
CA SER A 446 -0.30 -9.24 -17.78
C SER A 446 -0.29 -8.36 -16.53
N TYR A 447 0.86 -8.33 -15.85
CA TYR A 447 1.07 -7.55 -14.63
C TYR A 447 2.34 -6.72 -14.75
N THR A 448 2.30 -5.48 -14.31
CA THR A 448 3.46 -4.58 -14.27
C THR A 448 3.72 -4.16 -12.84
N VAL A 449 4.96 -4.33 -12.36
CA VAL A 449 5.41 -3.72 -11.11
C VAL A 449 6.25 -2.50 -11.41
N THR A 450 5.86 -1.37 -10.83
CA THR A 450 6.69 -0.18 -10.69
C THR A 450 7.46 -0.31 -9.37
N ILE A 451 8.78 -0.23 -9.46
CA ILE A 451 9.70 -0.24 -8.33
C ILE A 451 10.28 1.14 -8.22
N GLU A 452 10.10 1.80 -7.09
CA GLU A 452 10.57 3.16 -6.84
C GLU A 452 11.53 3.13 -5.64
N ASP A 453 12.58 3.95 -5.65
CA ASP A 453 13.52 4.06 -4.54
C ASP A 453 13.24 5.26 -3.61
N ALA A 454 14.05 5.45 -2.57
CA ALA A 454 13.81 6.48 -1.56
C ALA A 454 14.02 7.92 -2.06
N ASN A 455 14.53 8.10 -3.29
CA ASN A 455 14.70 9.39 -3.95
C ASN A 455 13.62 9.67 -5.01
N GLY A 456 12.63 8.77 -5.19
CA GLY A 456 11.59 8.89 -6.22
C GLY A 456 11.99 8.33 -7.59
N CYS A 457 13.10 7.59 -7.68
CA CYS A 457 13.57 7.06 -8.95
C CYS A 457 12.85 5.73 -9.26
N SER A 458 12.18 5.63 -10.41
CA SER A 458 11.34 4.47 -10.75
C SER A 458 11.93 3.56 -11.84
N ALA A 459 11.55 2.29 -11.82
CA ALA A 459 11.80 1.32 -12.89
C ALA A 459 10.70 0.25 -12.93
N THR A 460 10.29 -0.16 -14.13
CA THR A 460 9.20 -1.12 -14.31
C THR A 460 9.67 -2.54 -14.68
N ARG A 461 8.85 -3.54 -14.34
CA ARG A 461 9.00 -4.93 -14.81
C ARG A 461 7.63 -5.54 -15.16
N ASN A 462 7.56 -6.17 -16.32
CA ASN A 462 6.35 -6.79 -16.83
C ASN A 462 6.42 -8.31 -16.64
N PHE A 463 5.29 -8.90 -16.29
CA PHE A 463 5.07 -10.33 -16.10
C PHE A 463 3.86 -10.77 -16.93
N THR A 464 3.85 -12.02 -17.35
CA THR A 464 2.68 -12.62 -18.04
C THR A 464 2.36 -13.94 -17.37
N ILE A 465 1.40 -13.91 -16.47
CA ILE A 465 0.91 -15.10 -15.77
C ILE A 465 -0.01 -15.84 -16.74
N THR A 466 0.30 -17.11 -17.05
CA THR A 466 -0.53 -17.94 -17.92
C THR A 466 -1.32 -18.97 -17.11
N GLU A 467 -2.31 -19.60 -17.73
CA GLU A 467 -3.06 -20.75 -17.19
C GLU A 467 -3.10 -21.90 -18.22
N PRO A 468 -3.37 -23.16 -17.81
CA PRO A 468 -3.74 -24.22 -18.75
C PRO A 468 -5.13 -23.95 -19.35
N SER A 469 -5.42 -24.58 -20.49
CA SER A 469 -6.77 -24.53 -21.08
C SER A 469 -7.78 -25.32 -20.23
N ALA A 470 -9.06 -24.95 -20.29
CA ALA A 470 -10.14 -25.68 -19.62
C ALA A 470 -10.19 -27.17 -20.03
N ILE A 471 -10.56 -28.05 -19.09
CA ILE A 471 -10.77 -29.48 -19.38
C ILE A 471 -12.07 -29.65 -20.17
N ALA A 472 -11.96 -29.97 -21.45
CA ALA A 472 -13.08 -30.28 -22.33
C ALA A 472 -13.10 -31.79 -22.64
N ALA A 473 -14.20 -32.46 -22.31
CA ALA A 473 -14.39 -33.89 -22.61
C ALA A 473 -15.49 -34.12 -23.65
N SER A 474 -15.17 -34.88 -24.70
CA SER A 474 -16.16 -35.46 -25.61
C SER A 474 -16.75 -36.74 -24.99
N ALA A 475 -18.04 -36.98 -25.18
CA ALA A 475 -18.81 -38.03 -24.51
C ALA A 475 -19.43 -39.04 -25.50
N SER A 476 -19.57 -40.30 -25.08
CA SER A 476 -20.28 -41.36 -25.81
C SER A 476 -20.98 -42.31 -24.84
N GLN A 477 -22.11 -42.90 -25.20
CA GLN A 477 -22.83 -43.85 -24.36
C GLN A 477 -23.54 -44.95 -25.17
N THR A 478 -23.80 -46.07 -24.50
CA THR A 478 -24.64 -47.17 -24.98
C THR A 478 -25.73 -47.45 -23.95
N ASN A 479 -26.99 -47.44 -24.40
CA ASN A 479 -28.16 -47.72 -23.56
C ASN A 479 -28.40 -49.23 -23.41
N ILE A 480 -29.23 -49.61 -22.44
CA ILE A 480 -29.51 -51.00 -22.09
C ILE A 480 -30.52 -51.60 -23.07
N ALA A 481 -30.27 -52.85 -23.49
CA ALA A 481 -31.11 -53.53 -24.49
C ALA A 481 -32.34 -54.26 -23.91
N CYS A 482 -32.32 -54.62 -22.62
CA CYS A 482 -33.40 -55.32 -21.91
C CYS A 482 -33.72 -54.64 -20.59
N ASN A 483 -35.01 -54.48 -20.27
CA ASN A 483 -35.46 -53.93 -19.00
C ASN A 483 -34.87 -54.72 -17.80
N GLY A 484 -34.37 -54.00 -16.78
CA GLY A 484 -33.67 -54.57 -15.63
C GLY A 484 -32.22 -55.03 -15.91
N GLY A 485 -31.69 -54.74 -17.10
CA GLY A 485 -30.34 -55.12 -17.51
C GLY A 485 -29.25 -54.16 -16.99
N ALA A 486 -28.05 -54.70 -16.75
CA ALA A 486 -26.85 -53.93 -16.40
C ALA A 486 -25.82 -53.97 -17.54
N THR A 487 -26.23 -53.58 -18.75
CA THR A 487 -25.38 -53.63 -19.97
C THR A 487 -25.03 -52.26 -20.54
N GLY A 488 -25.46 -51.17 -19.88
CA GLY A 488 -25.15 -49.81 -20.29
C GLY A 488 -23.66 -49.49 -20.17
N SER A 489 -23.20 -48.50 -20.93
CA SER A 489 -21.85 -47.95 -20.79
C SER A 489 -21.80 -46.47 -21.16
N ALA A 490 -20.85 -45.75 -20.57
CA ALA A 490 -20.56 -44.34 -20.83
C ALA A 490 -19.04 -44.15 -20.89
N SER A 491 -18.57 -43.28 -21.78
CA SER A 491 -17.14 -42.97 -21.90
C SER A 491 -16.87 -41.51 -22.22
N VAL A 492 -15.71 -41.04 -21.76
CA VAL A 492 -15.20 -39.69 -21.99
C VAL A 492 -13.80 -39.73 -22.61
N THR A 493 -13.54 -38.79 -23.52
CA THR A 493 -12.19 -38.48 -23.99
C THR A 493 -11.88 -37.02 -23.63
N PRO A 494 -11.17 -36.76 -22.52
CA PRO A 494 -10.78 -35.41 -22.11
C PRO A 494 -9.63 -34.83 -22.95
N SER A 495 -9.59 -33.50 -22.97
CA SER A 495 -8.60 -32.64 -23.60
C SER A 495 -8.48 -31.33 -22.80
N GLY A 496 -7.35 -30.64 -22.86
CA GLY A 496 -7.08 -29.48 -21.99
C GLY A 496 -6.61 -29.87 -20.58
N GLY A 497 -6.61 -28.92 -19.65
CA GLY A 497 -6.03 -29.11 -18.31
C GLY A 497 -4.51 -29.35 -18.32
N ALA A 498 -3.99 -29.82 -17.19
CA ALA A 498 -2.58 -30.07 -16.95
C ALA A 498 -2.27 -31.55 -16.69
N GLY A 499 -1.42 -32.15 -17.52
CA GLY A 499 -0.86 -33.49 -17.28
C GLY A 499 -1.82 -34.64 -17.56
N SER A 500 -1.90 -35.60 -16.64
CA SER A 500 -2.67 -36.85 -16.77
C SER A 500 -3.97 -36.81 -15.98
N TYR A 501 -5.05 -37.33 -16.56
CA TYR A 501 -6.36 -37.36 -15.91
C TYR A 501 -6.60 -38.62 -15.07
N THR A 502 -7.38 -38.44 -14.00
CA THR A 502 -8.06 -39.45 -13.22
C THR A 502 -9.57 -39.25 -13.34
N TYR A 503 -10.35 -40.28 -13.00
CA TYR A 503 -11.81 -40.29 -13.20
C TYR A 503 -12.49 -40.80 -11.93
N SER A 504 -13.65 -40.24 -11.61
CA SER A 504 -14.55 -40.74 -10.56
C SER A 504 -15.98 -40.71 -11.09
N TRP A 505 -16.69 -41.83 -11.02
CA TRP A 505 -18.05 -41.97 -11.51
C TRP A 505 -19.05 -42.11 -10.36
N SER A 506 -20.05 -41.23 -10.34
CA SER A 506 -21.19 -41.25 -9.41
C SER A 506 -22.49 -41.62 -10.15
N PRO A 507 -23.40 -42.42 -9.58
CA PRO A 507 -23.28 -43.12 -8.30
C PRO A 507 -22.32 -44.33 -8.34
N SER A 508 -21.96 -44.81 -9.52
CA SER A 508 -20.96 -45.87 -9.72
C SER A 508 -20.39 -45.85 -11.15
N GLY A 509 -19.26 -46.52 -11.37
CA GLY A 509 -18.62 -46.63 -12.70
C GLY A 509 -17.10 -46.82 -12.68
N GLY A 510 -16.45 -46.66 -11.51
CA GLY A 510 -15.03 -46.93 -11.31
C GLY A 510 -14.14 -45.70 -11.52
N THR A 511 -12.88 -45.94 -11.92
CA THR A 511 -11.84 -44.90 -12.06
C THR A 511 -11.23 -44.80 -13.46
N GLY A 512 -11.84 -45.45 -14.45
CA GLY A 512 -11.44 -45.39 -15.86
C GLY A 512 -12.19 -44.32 -16.65
N ALA A 513 -11.68 -43.99 -17.84
CA ALA A 513 -12.33 -43.11 -18.81
C ALA A 513 -13.64 -43.67 -19.38
N THR A 514 -13.90 -44.97 -19.17
CA THR A 514 -15.13 -45.67 -19.55
C THR A 514 -15.70 -46.38 -18.33
N ALA A 515 -16.97 -46.13 -18.04
CA ALA A 515 -17.79 -46.92 -17.13
C ALA A 515 -18.66 -47.91 -17.93
N SER A 516 -18.75 -49.15 -17.47
CA SER A 516 -19.44 -50.24 -18.17
C SER A 516 -20.14 -51.17 -17.19
N GLY A 517 -21.25 -51.77 -17.60
CA GLY A 517 -22.09 -52.57 -16.71
C GLY A 517 -23.13 -51.72 -15.96
N LEU A 518 -23.52 -50.60 -16.56
CA LEU A 518 -24.44 -49.63 -15.95
C LEU A 518 -25.89 -50.09 -16.08
N THR A 519 -26.68 -49.83 -15.04
CA THR A 519 -28.14 -49.95 -15.02
C THR A 519 -28.77 -48.65 -15.53
N ALA A 520 -30.11 -48.61 -15.68
CA ALA A 520 -30.78 -47.40 -16.08
C ALA A 520 -30.65 -46.32 -14.99
N GLY A 521 -30.41 -45.07 -15.39
CA GLY A 521 -30.20 -43.96 -14.46
C GLY A 521 -29.27 -42.87 -14.99
N ASN A 522 -29.07 -41.85 -14.16
CA ASN A 522 -28.15 -40.75 -14.43
C ASN A 522 -26.79 -41.03 -13.81
N TYR A 523 -25.72 -40.76 -14.56
CA TYR A 523 -24.34 -40.95 -14.15
C TYR A 523 -23.52 -39.69 -14.43
N THR A 524 -22.72 -39.27 -13.46
CA THR A 524 -21.79 -38.15 -13.59
C THR A 524 -20.36 -38.67 -13.47
N VAL A 525 -19.50 -38.34 -14.44
CA VAL A 525 -18.05 -38.50 -14.29
C VAL A 525 -17.42 -37.17 -13.94
N THR A 526 -16.67 -37.15 -12.84
CA THR A 526 -15.71 -36.10 -12.52
C THR A 526 -14.35 -36.51 -13.07
N ILE A 527 -13.81 -35.68 -13.94
CA ILE A 527 -12.48 -35.82 -14.55
C ILE A 527 -11.56 -34.86 -13.80
N THR A 528 -10.47 -35.37 -13.24
CA THR A 528 -9.52 -34.58 -12.44
C THR A 528 -8.13 -34.70 -13.04
N ASP A 529 -7.50 -33.57 -13.39
CA ASP A 529 -6.15 -33.56 -13.96
C ASP A 529 -5.03 -33.69 -12.90
N ALA A 530 -3.76 -33.54 -13.31
CA ALA A 530 -2.63 -33.71 -12.40
C ALA A 530 -2.44 -32.54 -11.41
N ASN A 531 -3.07 -31.39 -11.67
CA ASN A 531 -3.08 -30.21 -10.81
C ASN A 531 -4.33 -30.15 -9.91
N LEU A 532 -5.13 -31.23 -9.90
CA LEU A 532 -6.42 -31.35 -9.18
C LEU A 532 -7.56 -30.48 -9.75
N CYS A 533 -7.40 -29.94 -10.96
CA CYS A 533 -8.46 -29.20 -11.64
C CYS A 533 -9.54 -30.19 -12.12
N THR A 534 -10.81 -29.84 -11.98
CA THR A 534 -11.94 -30.75 -12.26
C THR A 534 -12.84 -30.28 -13.39
N ALA A 535 -13.46 -31.24 -14.08
CA ALA A 535 -14.59 -31.00 -14.98
C ALA A 535 -15.57 -32.19 -14.92
N THR A 536 -16.87 -31.92 -15.04
CA THR A 536 -17.91 -32.95 -14.97
C THR A 536 -18.57 -33.22 -16.33
N ARG A 537 -19.04 -34.45 -16.54
CA ARG A 537 -19.93 -34.82 -17.65
C ARG A 537 -21.05 -35.74 -17.17
N ASN A 538 -22.27 -35.41 -17.58
CA ASN A 538 -23.47 -36.16 -17.23
C ASN A 538 -23.90 -37.07 -18.38
N PHE A 539 -24.43 -38.24 -18.04
CA PHE A 539 -24.93 -39.27 -18.94
C PHE A 539 -26.27 -39.79 -18.41
N THR A 540 -27.21 -40.10 -19.31
CA THR A 540 -28.49 -40.72 -18.94
C THR A 540 -28.60 -42.06 -19.65
N ILE A 541 -28.35 -43.15 -18.94
CA ILE A 541 -28.48 -44.51 -19.45
C ILE A 541 -29.95 -44.89 -19.39
N THR A 542 -30.57 -45.14 -20.54
CA THR A 542 -31.98 -45.56 -20.63
C THR A 542 -32.11 -47.07 -20.83
N GLU A 543 -33.29 -47.61 -20.52
CA GLU A 543 -33.70 -48.98 -20.85
C GLU A 543 -35.10 -48.99 -21.50
N PRO A 544 -35.49 -50.05 -22.25
CA PRO A 544 -36.86 -50.21 -22.72
C PRO A 544 -37.81 -50.54 -21.58
N SER A 545 -39.11 -50.36 -21.81
CA SER A 545 -40.17 -50.81 -20.90
C SER A 545 -40.19 -52.33 -20.74
N ALA A 546 -40.60 -52.82 -19.56
CA ALA A 546 -40.73 -54.26 -19.31
C ALA A 546 -41.72 -54.93 -20.28
N ILE A 547 -41.43 -56.17 -20.69
CA ILE A 547 -42.40 -56.99 -21.43
C ILE A 547 -43.53 -57.39 -20.47
N THR A 548 -44.76 -57.16 -20.89
CA THR A 548 -45.98 -57.59 -20.19
C THR A 548 -46.83 -58.45 -21.13
N ALA A 549 -47.67 -59.33 -20.59
CA ALA A 549 -48.60 -60.10 -21.41
C ALA A 549 -49.89 -60.45 -20.65
N THR A 550 -51.03 -60.26 -21.31
CA THR A 550 -52.35 -60.73 -20.85
C THR A 550 -52.63 -62.13 -21.39
N THR A 551 -53.38 -62.95 -20.63
CA THR A 551 -53.57 -64.39 -20.89
C THR A 551 -55.05 -64.75 -21.02
N SER A 552 -55.36 -65.80 -21.79
CA SER A 552 -56.71 -66.40 -21.88
C SER A 552 -56.64 -67.87 -22.31
N GLN A 553 -57.55 -68.72 -21.82
CA GLN A 553 -57.55 -70.17 -22.08
C GLN A 553 -58.95 -70.83 -22.08
N THR A 554 -59.06 -72.03 -22.65
CA THR A 554 -60.23 -72.92 -22.59
C THR A 554 -59.84 -74.36 -22.27
N ASN A 555 -60.63 -75.01 -21.41
CA ASN A 555 -60.45 -76.39 -20.93
C ASN A 555 -60.82 -77.47 -21.97
N THR A 556 -60.44 -78.73 -21.73
CA THR A 556 -60.79 -79.86 -22.62
C THR A 556 -62.23 -80.35 -22.41
N SER A 557 -62.86 -80.86 -23.46
CA SER A 557 -64.26 -81.30 -23.42
C SER A 557 -64.52 -82.65 -22.75
N CYS A 558 -63.51 -83.52 -22.63
CA CYS A 558 -63.60 -84.85 -22.02
C CYS A 558 -62.22 -85.30 -21.51
N ASN A 559 -62.20 -86.30 -20.61
CA ASN A 559 -60.97 -86.98 -20.22
C ASN A 559 -60.32 -87.67 -21.43
N GLY A 560 -59.05 -87.38 -21.69
CA GLY A 560 -58.30 -87.83 -22.88
C GLY A 560 -58.48 -86.98 -24.15
N SER A 561 -59.31 -85.92 -24.14
CA SER A 561 -59.41 -84.98 -25.27
C SER A 561 -58.21 -84.03 -25.36
N THR A 562 -57.97 -83.50 -26.57
CA THR A 562 -56.89 -82.55 -26.89
C THR A 562 -57.44 -81.29 -27.57
N ASP A 563 -58.49 -80.70 -27.03
CA ASP A 563 -59.22 -79.55 -27.61
C ASP A 563 -59.06 -78.24 -26.81
N GLY A 564 -58.19 -78.22 -25.80
CA GLY A 564 -57.85 -77.02 -25.04
C GLY A 564 -57.10 -75.98 -25.88
N ILE A 565 -57.20 -74.72 -25.48
CA ILE A 565 -56.58 -73.56 -26.14
C ILE A 565 -55.98 -72.64 -25.06
N ALA A 566 -54.83 -72.04 -25.35
CA ALA A 566 -54.22 -70.99 -24.54
C ALA A 566 -53.69 -69.86 -25.45
N SER A 567 -53.72 -68.61 -24.97
CA SER A 567 -53.33 -67.43 -25.76
C SER A 567 -52.72 -66.33 -24.91
N VAL A 568 -51.81 -65.57 -25.53
CA VAL A 568 -51.14 -64.40 -24.96
C VAL A 568 -51.26 -63.18 -25.88
N ILE A 569 -51.33 -61.98 -25.29
CA ILE A 569 -51.15 -60.72 -26.00
C ILE A 569 -50.04 -59.94 -25.28
N ALA A 570 -48.91 -59.74 -25.95
CA ALA A 570 -47.73 -59.10 -25.37
C ALA A 570 -47.64 -57.60 -25.70
N SER A 571 -47.06 -56.81 -24.78
CA SER A 571 -46.74 -55.39 -24.96
C SER A 571 -45.46 -54.99 -24.18
N GLY A 572 -44.86 -53.85 -24.49
CA GLY A 572 -43.56 -53.44 -23.91
C GLY A 572 -42.35 -54.11 -24.58
N GLY A 573 -41.17 -54.08 -23.96
CA GLY A 573 -39.92 -54.58 -24.56
C GLY A 573 -39.49 -53.79 -25.81
N THR A 574 -38.65 -54.41 -26.64
CA THR A 574 -38.12 -53.81 -27.88
C THR A 574 -38.52 -54.60 -29.13
N GLY A 575 -39.23 -53.94 -30.05
CA GLY A 575 -39.51 -54.48 -31.38
C GLY A 575 -40.61 -55.56 -31.40
N SER A 576 -40.40 -56.60 -32.21
CA SER A 576 -41.37 -57.68 -32.44
C SER A 576 -41.13 -58.89 -31.54
N TYR A 577 -42.20 -59.55 -31.09
CA TYR A 577 -42.12 -60.75 -30.26
C TYR A 577 -42.07 -62.06 -31.05
N SER A 578 -41.47 -63.07 -30.42
CA SER A 578 -41.53 -64.48 -30.77
C SER A 578 -42.06 -65.28 -29.58
N TYR A 579 -42.64 -66.45 -29.83
CA TYR A 579 -43.31 -67.28 -28.82
C TYR A 579 -42.78 -68.71 -28.86
N SER A 580 -42.74 -69.38 -27.72
CA SER A 580 -42.40 -70.80 -27.60
C SER A 580 -43.24 -71.44 -26.50
N TRP A 581 -43.93 -72.54 -26.80
CA TRP A 581 -44.79 -73.25 -25.86
C TRP A 581 -44.23 -74.61 -25.46
N SER A 582 -44.18 -74.88 -24.15
CA SER A 582 -43.73 -76.14 -23.54
C SER A 582 -44.85 -76.75 -22.69
N PRO A 583 -45.05 -78.08 -22.67
CA PRO A 583 -44.32 -79.11 -23.43
C PRO A 583 -44.70 -79.17 -24.92
N SER A 584 -45.80 -78.53 -25.33
CA SER A 584 -46.23 -78.37 -26.71
C SER A 584 -47.11 -77.13 -26.88
N GLY A 585 -47.32 -76.67 -28.13
CA GLY A 585 -48.19 -75.53 -28.45
C GLY A 585 -47.72 -74.67 -29.64
N GLY A 586 -46.46 -74.82 -30.07
CA GLY A 586 -45.92 -74.17 -31.27
C GLY A 586 -45.23 -72.84 -30.99
N THR A 587 -45.22 -71.94 -31.98
CA THR A 587 -44.50 -70.65 -31.94
C THR A 587 -45.38 -69.42 -32.23
N ALA A 588 -46.70 -69.59 -32.16
CA ALA A 588 -47.66 -68.50 -32.29
C ALA A 588 -48.08 -67.97 -30.90
N ALA A 589 -48.68 -66.77 -30.88
CA ALA A 589 -49.27 -66.17 -29.67
C ALA A 589 -50.49 -66.97 -29.11
N THR A 590 -51.02 -67.92 -29.89
CA THR A 590 -52.09 -68.83 -29.48
C THR A 590 -51.66 -70.27 -29.73
N ALA A 591 -51.73 -71.10 -28.69
CA ALA A 591 -51.55 -72.54 -28.75
C ALA A 591 -52.92 -73.24 -28.72
N THR A 592 -53.14 -74.16 -29.67
CA THR A 592 -54.39 -74.91 -29.81
C THR A 592 -54.11 -76.41 -29.82
N GLY A 593 -55.07 -77.22 -29.38
CA GLY A 593 -54.94 -78.68 -29.40
C GLY A 593 -54.32 -79.23 -28.12
N LEU A 594 -54.51 -78.53 -27.00
CA LEU A 594 -53.91 -78.84 -25.72
C LEU A 594 -54.73 -79.92 -25.00
N ALA A 595 -54.03 -80.85 -24.34
CA ALA A 595 -54.65 -81.81 -23.43
C ALA A 595 -54.82 -81.18 -22.05
N ALA A 596 -55.51 -81.86 -21.13
CA ALA A 596 -55.47 -81.46 -19.72
C ALA A 596 -54.03 -81.54 -19.17
N GLY A 597 -53.56 -80.49 -18.51
CA GLY A 597 -52.18 -80.36 -18.05
C GLY A 597 -51.68 -78.91 -17.98
N ASN A 598 -50.42 -78.76 -17.56
CA ASN A 598 -49.75 -77.46 -17.39
C ASN A 598 -48.88 -77.12 -18.61
N TYR A 599 -48.94 -75.87 -19.04
CA TYR A 599 -48.22 -75.32 -20.19
C TYR A 599 -47.55 -74.00 -19.84
N THR A 600 -46.36 -73.75 -20.39
CA THR A 600 -45.63 -72.48 -20.25
C THR A 600 -45.39 -71.88 -21.64
N CYS A 601 -45.74 -70.61 -21.80
CA CYS A 601 -45.42 -69.78 -22.97
C CYS A 601 -44.26 -68.85 -22.62
N THR A 602 -43.12 -69.04 -23.27
CA THR A 602 -42.00 -68.10 -23.27
C THR A 602 -42.21 -67.09 -24.39
N ILE A 603 -42.16 -65.81 -24.06
CA ILE A 603 -42.33 -64.67 -24.96
C ILE A 603 -41.01 -63.93 -25.03
N THR A 604 -40.40 -63.81 -26.21
CA THR A 604 -39.07 -63.20 -26.40
C THR A 604 -39.12 -62.07 -27.43
N ASP A 605 -38.60 -60.89 -27.10
CA ASP A 605 -38.56 -59.73 -27.99
C ASP A 605 -37.39 -59.75 -29.00
N LEU A 606 -37.22 -58.67 -29.77
CA LEU A 606 -36.18 -58.58 -30.82
C LEU A 606 -34.74 -58.53 -30.25
N ASN A 607 -34.58 -58.06 -29.01
CA ASN A 607 -33.28 -57.98 -28.34
C ASN A 607 -32.94 -59.26 -27.56
N GLY A 608 -33.86 -60.24 -27.52
CA GLY A 608 -33.70 -61.51 -26.80
C GLY A 608 -34.20 -61.49 -25.35
N CYS A 609 -34.84 -60.39 -24.93
CA CYS A 609 -35.41 -60.25 -23.58
C CYS A 609 -36.66 -61.13 -23.49
N SER A 610 -36.81 -61.91 -22.40
CA SER A 610 -37.83 -62.96 -22.34
C SER A 610 -38.65 -62.97 -21.02
N ILE A 611 -39.93 -63.32 -21.11
CA ILE A 611 -40.82 -63.60 -19.96
C ILE A 611 -41.58 -64.91 -20.15
N ASP A 612 -41.95 -65.57 -19.06
CA ASP A 612 -42.79 -66.79 -19.07
C ASP A 612 -44.21 -66.52 -18.54
N LYS A 613 -45.20 -67.21 -19.13
CA LYS A 613 -46.59 -67.27 -18.66
C LYS A 613 -47.08 -68.71 -18.57
N ASN A 614 -47.66 -69.07 -17.43
CA ASN A 614 -48.16 -70.42 -17.15
C ASN A 614 -49.67 -70.52 -17.35
N PHE A 615 -50.11 -71.68 -17.82
CA PHE A 615 -51.50 -72.04 -18.13
C PHE A 615 -51.80 -73.45 -17.62
N THR A 616 -53.04 -73.70 -17.19
CA THR A 616 -53.48 -75.01 -16.69
C THR A 616 -54.81 -75.37 -17.33
N ILE A 617 -54.79 -76.35 -18.22
CA ILE A 617 -55.97 -76.84 -18.94
C ILE A 617 -56.58 -77.99 -18.11
N ALA A 618 -57.86 -77.89 -17.75
CA ALA A 618 -58.57 -78.89 -16.94
C ALA A 618 -59.65 -79.65 -17.74
N LEU A 619 -60.33 -80.60 -17.09
CA LEU A 619 -61.44 -81.40 -17.65
C LEU A 619 -62.78 -80.64 -17.66
N SER A 620 -63.78 -81.17 -18.38
CA SER A 620 -65.11 -80.55 -18.51
C SER A 620 -66.09 -80.92 -17.39
N SER A 621 -67.07 -80.05 -17.18
CA SER A 621 -68.10 -80.21 -16.14
C SER A 621 -68.98 -81.46 -16.32
N SER A 622 -69.28 -81.90 -17.54
CA SER A 622 -70.27 -82.97 -17.77
C SER A 622 -69.85 -84.38 -17.34
N TRP A 623 -68.57 -84.60 -16.99
CA TRP A 623 -68.11 -85.85 -16.37
C TRP A 623 -68.22 -85.81 -14.84
N ASN A 624 -68.22 -84.62 -14.25
CA ASN A 624 -68.22 -84.42 -12.80
C ASN A 624 -69.57 -84.79 -12.15
N ASP A 625 -70.68 -84.75 -12.91
CA ASP A 625 -72.06 -84.71 -12.40
C ASP A 625 -72.76 -86.10 -12.24
N PHE A 626 -72.02 -87.22 -12.22
CA PHE A 626 -72.59 -88.59 -12.21
C PHE A 626 -72.14 -89.37 -10.96
N ASP A 627 -73.02 -90.16 -10.34
CA ASP A 627 -72.72 -91.08 -9.21
C ASP A 627 -72.75 -92.53 -9.73
N CYS A 628 -71.68 -93.29 -9.49
CA CYS A 628 -71.49 -94.62 -10.09
C CYS A 628 -71.63 -95.79 -9.11
N ASP A 629 -71.42 -95.59 -7.81
CA ASP A 629 -71.45 -96.67 -6.80
C ASP A 629 -72.67 -96.61 -5.86
N GLY A 630 -73.39 -95.48 -5.83
CA GLY A 630 -74.63 -95.29 -5.07
C GLY A 630 -74.43 -94.96 -3.59
N ASP A 631 -73.29 -94.36 -3.22
CA ASP A 631 -73.09 -93.66 -1.94
C ASP A 631 -73.81 -92.29 -1.89
N GLY A 632 -74.15 -91.71 -3.04
CA GLY A 632 -74.78 -90.40 -3.19
C GLY A 632 -73.83 -89.24 -3.53
N VAL A 633 -72.55 -89.51 -3.79
CA VAL A 633 -71.53 -88.54 -4.21
C VAL A 633 -71.30 -88.65 -5.72
N THR A 634 -71.09 -87.52 -6.40
CA THR A 634 -70.79 -87.53 -7.84
C THR A 634 -69.28 -87.63 -8.11
N ASN A 635 -68.88 -88.42 -9.12
CA ASN A 635 -67.51 -88.72 -9.57
C ASN A 635 -66.54 -87.53 -9.53
N GLY A 636 -66.99 -86.33 -9.91
CA GLY A 636 -66.14 -85.14 -9.92
C GLY A 636 -65.85 -84.58 -8.53
N THR A 637 -66.84 -84.70 -7.63
CA THR A 637 -66.69 -84.42 -6.20
C THR A 637 -65.79 -85.46 -5.56
N GLU A 638 -65.97 -86.75 -5.88
CA GLU A 638 -65.11 -87.80 -5.34
C GLU A 638 -63.64 -87.67 -5.76
N VAL A 639 -63.37 -87.35 -7.03
CA VAL A 639 -62.01 -87.05 -7.49
C VAL A 639 -61.46 -85.74 -6.90
N THR A 640 -62.32 -84.82 -6.46
CA THR A 640 -61.91 -83.63 -5.69
C THR A 640 -61.54 -84.00 -4.26
N ASP A 641 -62.30 -84.89 -3.65
CA ASP A 641 -62.16 -85.33 -2.25
C ASP A 641 -61.08 -86.40 -2.06
N GLY A 642 -60.57 -87.00 -3.16
CA GLY A 642 -59.62 -88.10 -3.12
C GLY A 642 -60.25 -89.45 -2.77
N THR A 643 -61.57 -89.54 -2.84
CA THR A 643 -62.36 -90.76 -2.64
C THR A 643 -62.44 -91.58 -3.93
N ASN A 644 -63.12 -92.74 -3.91
CA ASN A 644 -63.02 -93.72 -5.00
C ASN A 644 -64.40 -94.03 -5.62
N PRO A 645 -64.68 -93.57 -6.87
CA PRO A 645 -65.97 -93.71 -7.58
C PRO A 645 -66.52 -95.11 -7.88
N ASP A 646 -65.97 -96.14 -7.23
CA ASP A 646 -66.32 -97.56 -7.35
C ASP A 646 -66.42 -98.25 -5.96
N ASN A 647 -66.42 -97.52 -4.82
CA ASN A 647 -66.39 -98.10 -3.46
C ASN A 647 -67.20 -97.34 -2.39
N SER A 648 -68.39 -97.85 -2.07
CA SER A 648 -69.38 -97.14 -1.26
C SER A 648 -69.12 -97.01 0.27
N CYS A 649 -67.98 -97.43 0.82
CA CYS A 649 -67.50 -97.00 2.16
C CYS A 649 -66.22 -96.13 2.03
N SER A 650 -65.99 -95.52 0.87
CA SER A 650 -64.87 -94.63 0.61
C SER A 650 -65.42 -93.35 0.01
N PHE A 651 -66.03 -92.52 0.85
CA PHE A 651 -66.79 -91.32 0.51
C PHE A 651 -66.55 -90.23 1.55
N THR A 652 -66.87 -88.98 1.20
CA THR A 652 -66.93 -87.86 2.16
C THR A 652 -68.37 -87.61 2.53
N ALA A 653 -68.74 -87.70 3.81
CA ALA A 653 -70.14 -87.60 4.24
C ALA A 653 -70.82 -86.28 3.82
N SER A 654 -70.09 -85.16 3.85
CA SER A 654 -70.56 -83.85 3.40
C SER A 654 -70.81 -83.72 1.90
N SER A 655 -70.28 -84.65 1.10
CA SER A 655 -70.33 -84.63 -0.37
C SER A 655 -71.50 -85.43 -0.93
N ILE A 656 -72.24 -86.13 -0.06
CA ILE A 656 -73.47 -86.86 -0.38
C ILE A 656 -74.55 -85.84 -0.74
N THR A 657 -74.80 -85.69 -2.04
CA THR A 657 -75.72 -84.69 -2.63
C THR A 657 -76.84 -85.33 -3.45
N LEU A 658 -76.70 -86.63 -3.77
CA LEU A 658 -77.71 -87.48 -4.37
C LEU A 658 -78.26 -88.47 -3.34
N ASN A 659 -79.37 -89.14 -3.68
CA ASN A 659 -80.01 -90.08 -2.75
C ASN A 659 -79.22 -91.39 -2.67
N ALA A 660 -78.44 -91.55 -1.59
CA ALA A 660 -77.69 -92.76 -1.28
C ALA A 660 -78.55 -94.05 -1.33
N SER A 661 -77.94 -95.15 -1.75
CA SER A 661 -78.62 -96.43 -1.95
C SER A 661 -79.15 -97.04 -0.64
N SER A 662 -80.23 -97.84 -0.73
CA SER A 662 -80.80 -98.53 0.43
C SER A 662 -79.85 -99.55 1.08
N SER A 663 -78.82 -99.99 0.35
CA SER A 663 -77.74 -100.86 0.84
C SER A 663 -76.73 -100.10 1.71
N TRP A 664 -76.40 -98.86 1.32
CA TRP A 664 -75.48 -97.98 2.04
C TRP A 664 -76.07 -97.54 3.40
N ASN A 665 -77.34 -97.15 3.43
CA ASN A 665 -78.02 -96.63 4.63
C ASN A 665 -78.08 -97.61 5.82
N THR A 666 -77.88 -98.91 5.60
CA THR A 666 -77.90 -99.95 6.66
C THR A 666 -76.51 -100.49 7.01
N ALA A 667 -75.45 -99.89 6.47
CA ALA A 667 -74.08 -100.15 6.90
C ALA A 667 -73.76 -99.41 8.21
N ASP A 668 -72.58 -99.72 8.72
CA ASP A 668 -71.86 -99.11 9.83
C ASP A 668 -70.40 -99.17 9.31
N CYS A 669 -69.92 -98.08 8.70
CA CYS A 669 -68.60 -98.06 8.04
C CYS A 669 -67.46 -97.74 9.03
N ASP A 670 -67.75 -97.23 10.25
CA ASP A 670 -66.75 -96.72 11.19
C ASP A 670 -66.59 -97.56 12.49
N GLY A 671 -67.62 -98.30 12.90
CA GLY A 671 -67.65 -99.17 14.07
C GLY A 671 -68.04 -98.53 15.40
N ASP A 672 -68.59 -97.31 15.44
CA ASP A 672 -69.03 -96.65 16.69
C ASP A 672 -70.33 -97.25 17.29
N ASN A 673 -71.05 -98.08 16.50
CA ASN A 673 -72.33 -98.76 16.77
C ASN A 673 -73.59 -97.91 16.51
N VAL A 674 -73.47 -96.75 15.87
CA VAL A 674 -74.52 -96.10 15.08
C VAL A 674 -74.44 -96.66 13.64
N THR A 675 -75.41 -96.36 12.79
CA THR A 675 -75.44 -96.84 11.38
C THR A 675 -75.45 -95.65 10.44
N ASN A 676 -74.87 -95.76 9.24
CA ASN A 676 -74.70 -94.64 8.32
C ASN A 676 -75.97 -93.78 8.12
N GLY A 677 -77.13 -94.43 7.92
CA GLY A 677 -78.41 -93.74 7.73
C GLY A 677 -79.04 -93.14 9.00
N GLN A 678 -78.49 -93.44 10.17
CA GLN A 678 -78.84 -92.87 11.48
C GLN A 678 -77.86 -91.74 11.86
N GLU A 679 -76.58 -91.86 11.51
CA GLU A 679 -75.59 -90.79 11.67
C GLU A 679 -75.95 -89.58 10.80
N LEU A 680 -76.36 -89.80 9.55
CA LEU A 680 -76.96 -88.76 8.69
C LEU A 680 -78.24 -88.12 9.28
N LEU A 681 -78.93 -88.77 10.23
CA LEU A 681 -80.10 -88.19 10.92
C LEU A 681 -79.70 -87.44 12.20
N ASP A 682 -78.64 -87.86 12.85
CA ASP A 682 -78.13 -87.28 14.09
C ASP A 682 -77.12 -86.13 13.83
N GLY A 683 -76.60 -86.02 12.61
CA GLY A 683 -75.65 -84.98 12.18
C GLY A 683 -74.17 -85.41 12.23
N THR A 684 -73.91 -86.67 12.57
CA THR A 684 -72.57 -87.25 12.73
C THR A 684 -72.03 -87.86 11.44
N ASP A 685 -70.71 -88.05 11.34
CA ASP A 685 -70.01 -88.54 10.14
C ASP A 685 -69.91 -90.07 10.11
N PRO A 686 -70.59 -90.78 9.17
CA PRO A 686 -70.58 -92.24 9.04
C PRO A 686 -69.24 -92.96 8.84
N ASN A 687 -68.12 -92.23 8.89
CA ASN A 687 -66.75 -92.74 8.81
C ASN A 687 -65.87 -92.32 10.01
N LYS A 688 -66.42 -91.68 11.07
CA LYS A 688 -65.64 -91.21 12.25
C LYS A 688 -66.35 -91.46 13.60
N PRO A 689 -65.75 -92.24 14.52
CA PRO A 689 -66.33 -92.51 15.85
C PRO A 689 -66.35 -91.34 16.85
N ASP A 690 -66.00 -90.14 16.40
CA ASP A 690 -65.79 -88.88 17.12
C ASP A 690 -65.81 -87.79 16.02
N THR A 691 -67.00 -87.20 15.83
CA THR A 691 -67.34 -86.35 14.68
C THR A 691 -66.71 -84.97 14.78
N ASP A 692 -66.79 -84.34 15.94
CA ASP A 692 -66.26 -82.98 16.14
C ASP A 692 -64.81 -82.95 16.64
N GLY A 693 -64.33 -84.05 17.24
CA GLY A 693 -62.96 -84.22 17.65
C GLY A 693 -62.61 -83.51 18.96
N ASP A 694 -63.56 -83.16 19.82
CA ASP A 694 -63.30 -82.57 21.14
C ASP A 694 -62.56 -83.52 22.11
N GLY A 695 -62.62 -84.83 21.86
CA GLY A 695 -62.13 -85.88 22.74
C GLY A 695 -63.21 -86.84 23.28
N VAL A 696 -64.46 -86.74 22.85
CA VAL A 696 -65.61 -87.57 23.23
C VAL A 696 -66.20 -88.22 21.97
N THR A 697 -66.70 -89.45 22.09
CA THR A 697 -67.21 -90.22 20.94
C THR A 697 -68.71 -90.01 20.76
N ASP A 698 -69.21 -89.94 19.53
CA ASP A 698 -70.61 -89.68 19.16
C ASP A 698 -71.63 -90.53 19.91
N GLY A 699 -71.45 -91.85 19.91
CA GLY A 699 -72.28 -92.80 20.66
C GLY A 699 -72.30 -92.60 22.19
N LYS A 700 -71.38 -91.79 22.74
CA LYS A 700 -71.29 -91.42 24.17
C LYS A 700 -71.90 -90.05 24.44
N GLU A 701 -71.69 -89.06 23.59
CA GLU A 701 -72.30 -87.72 23.70
C GLU A 701 -73.82 -87.76 23.60
N LYS A 702 -74.31 -88.65 22.73
CA LYS A 702 -75.70 -89.10 22.67
C LYS A 702 -76.26 -89.63 24.02
N THR A 703 -75.41 -89.81 25.04
CA THR A 703 -75.79 -90.28 26.38
C THR A 703 -75.47 -89.32 27.54
N ASP A 704 -74.66 -88.27 27.37
CA ASP A 704 -74.41 -87.24 28.39
C ASP A 704 -74.84 -85.79 28.02
N GLU A 705 -75.58 -85.63 26.92
CA GLU A 705 -76.27 -84.39 26.49
C GLU A 705 -75.34 -83.24 26.03
N THR A 706 -74.10 -83.55 25.61
CA THR A 706 -73.27 -82.64 24.78
C THR A 706 -73.66 -82.74 23.30
N ASP A 707 -73.12 -81.82 22.49
CA ASP A 707 -73.46 -81.65 21.09
C ASP A 707 -72.32 -82.20 20.22
N ALA A 708 -72.46 -83.45 19.77
CA ALA A 708 -71.45 -84.22 19.01
C ALA A 708 -71.09 -83.69 17.62
N THR A 709 -71.40 -82.41 17.38
CA THR A 709 -71.16 -81.69 16.14
C THR A 709 -70.55 -80.30 16.40
N ASP A 710 -70.26 -79.94 17.65
CA ASP A 710 -69.74 -78.64 18.07
C ASP A 710 -68.58 -78.78 19.06
N PRO A 711 -67.32 -78.69 18.59
CA PRO A 711 -66.14 -78.96 19.40
C PRO A 711 -65.87 -77.87 20.47
N CYS A 712 -66.70 -76.81 20.52
CA CYS A 712 -66.68 -75.79 21.57
C CYS A 712 -67.81 -75.97 22.61
N LYS A 713 -68.77 -76.90 22.40
CA LYS A 713 -69.87 -77.21 23.36
C LYS A 713 -69.64 -78.48 24.20
N PHE A 714 -68.40 -78.71 24.58
CA PHE A 714 -68.00 -79.90 25.32
C PHE A 714 -67.91 -79.71 26.84
N VAL A 715 -67.88 -80.84 27.56
CA VAL A 715 -67.51 -80.87 28.98
C VAL A 715 -66.07 -81.37 29.09
N PHE A 716 -65.14 -80.50 29.50
CA PHE A 716 -63.70 -80.81 29.66
C PHE A 716 -63.41 -82.07 30.53
N ALA A 717 -64.34 -82.49 31.39
CA ALA A 717 -64.22 -83.69 32.19
C ALA A 717 -64.72 -85.00 31.52
N SER A 718 -65.44 -84.91 30.39
CA SER A 718 -65.96 -86.07 29.64
C SER A 718 -64.95 -86.64 28.63
N GLN A 719 -63.91 -85.89 28.24
CA GLN A 719 -62.89 -86.35 27.29
C GLN A 719 -62.32 -87.73 27.64
N SER A 720 -62.40 -88.67 26.70
CA SER A 720 -61.93 -90.07 26.84
C SER A 720 -61.02 -90.54 25.70
N VAL A 721 -60.99 -89.82 24.58
CA VAL A 721 -59.92 -89.87 23.57
C VAL A 721 -59.15 -88.55 23.58
N ALA A 722 -58.02 -88.48 22.88
CA ALA A 722 -57.24 -87.24 22.83
C ALA A 722 -57.93 -86.23 21.89
N PRO A 723 -58.09 -84.95 22.29
CA PRO A 723 -58.65 -83.93 21.40
C PRO A 723 -57.91 -83.90 20.07
N SER A 724 -58.69 -83.90 19.00
CA SER A 724 -58.24 -83.98 17.62
C SER A 724 -57.32 -82.83 17.23
N SER A 725 -56.62 -82.97 16.10
CA SER A 725 -56.00 -81.80 15.46
C SER A 725 -57.03 -80.71 15.16
N SER A 726 -58.27 -81.09 14.80
CA SER A 726 -59.38 -80.18 14.51
C SER A 726 -59.66 -79.24 15.68
N TRP A 727 -59.80 -79.77 16.90
CA TRP A 727 -60.03 -79.00 18.12
C TRP A 727 -58.84 -78.08 18.46
N ASN A 728 -57.61 -78.55 18.24
CA ASN A 728 -56.40 -77.74 18.44
C ASN A 728 -56.22 -76.64 17.37
N THR A 729 -56.86 -76.78 16.20
CA THR A 729 -56.94 -75.76 15.13
C THR A 729 -58.22 -74.93 15.16
N ALA A 730 -59.20 -75.31 15.99
CA ALA A 730 -60.38 -74.52 16.22
C ALA A 730 -60.01 -73.26 17.02
N ASP A 731 -60.85 -72.25 16.85
CA ASP A 731 -60.76 -70.92 17.42
C ASP A 731 -62.14 -70.70 18.03
N CYS A 732 -62.28 -70.97 19.35
CA CYS A 732 -63.59 -71.04 19.99
C CYS A 732 -64.16 -69.65 20.35
N ASP A 733 -63.39 -68.58 20.24
CA ASP A 733 -63.83 -67.22 20.54
C ASP A 733 -63.82 -66.25 19.33
N GLY A 734 -63.12 -66.62 18.25
CA GLY A 734 -63.15 -65.98 16.94
C GLY A 734 -62.02 -64.98 16.70
N ASP A 735 -60.93 -65.06 17.44
CA ASP A 735 -59.84 -64.08 17.45
C ASP A 735 -58.72 -64.36 16.43
N ASN A 736 -58.75 -65.54 15.79
CA ASN A 736 -57.79 -66.11 14.82
C ASN A 736 -56.49 -66.71 15.40
N VAL A 737 -56.36 -66.85 16.72
CA VAL A 737 -55.51 -67.85 17.36
C VAL A 737 -56.29 -69.15 17.49
N THR A 738 -55.60 -70.28 17.53
CA THR A 738 -56.25 -71.57 17.76
C THR A 738 -56.16 -71.95 19.23
N ASN A 739 -57.17 -72.66 19.75
CA ASN A 739 -57.25 -73.11 21.15
C ASN A 739 -55.96 -73.80 21.64
N GLY A 740 -55.29 -74.55 20.74
CA GLY A 740 -54.03 -75.23 21.03
C GLY A 740 -52.81 -74.30 21.15
N GLN A 741 -52.87 -73.13 20.50
CA GLN A 741 -51.83 -72.10 20.43
C GLN A 741 -52.00 -71.04 21.53
N GLU A 742 -53.22 -70.60 21.82
CA GLU A 742 -53.50 -69.70 22.96
C GLU A 742 -52.99 -70.27 24.28
N LYS A 743 -53.20 -71.57 24.48
CA LYS A 743 -52.68 -72.35 25.60
C LYS A 743 -51.15 -72.38 25.70
N LEU A 744 -50.43 -72.09 24.62
CA LEU A 744 -48.97 -71.92 24.62
C LEU A 744 -48.57 -70.47 24.91
N ASP A 745 -49.34 -69.50 24.41
CA ASP A 745 -49.07 -68.07 24.52
C ASP A 745 -49.50 -67.50 25.89
N GLY A 746 -50.44 -68.15 26.57
CA GLY A 746 -50.93 -67.79 27.91
C GLY A 746 -52.29 -67.10 27.94
N THR A 747 -52.96 -67.04 26.79
CA THR A 747 -54.27 -66.40 26.58
C THR A 747 -55.44 -67.36 26.87
N ASP A 748 -56.68 -66.87 26.88
CA ASP A 748 -57.89 -67.61 27.28
C ASP A 748 -58.80 -67.89 26.08
N SER A 749 -58.90 -69.16 25.68
CA SER A 749 -59.60 -69.68 24.48
C SER A 749 -61.13 -69.59 24.48
N ASN A 750 -61.66 -68.54 25.12
CA ASN A 750 -63.05 -68.13 25.23
C ASN A 750 -63.18 -66.59 25.33
N LYS A 751 -62.10 -65.81 25.12
CA LYS A 751 -62.00 -64.36 25.33
C LYS A 751 -61.04 -63.71 24.30
N PRO A 752 -61.55 -63.14 23.19
CA PRO A 752 -60.76 -62.69 22.02
C PRO A 752 -59.77 -61.52 22.20
N ASP A 753 -59.58 -61.03 23.41
CA ASP A 753 -58.80 -59.85 23.78
C ASP A 753 -58.50 -60.06 25.26
N THR A 754 -57.32 -60.60 25.59
CA THR A 754 -56.96 -61.09 26.93
C THR A 754 -56.70 -59.94 27.91
N ASP A 755 -56.03 -58.87 27.50
CA ASP A 755 -55.60 -57.78 28.40
C ASP A 755 -56.48 -56.51 28.40
N GLY A 756 -57.30 -56.32 27.37
CA GLY A 756 -58.30 -55.26 27.25
C GLY A 756 -57.80 -53.97 26.61
N ASP A 757 -56.79 -53.99 25.74
CA ASP A 757 -56.28 -52.82 25.01
C ASP A 757 -57.12 -52.44 23.77
N GLY A 758 -57.92 -53.36 23.23
CA GLY A 758 -58.74 -53.20 22.03
C GLY A 758 -58.19 -53.84 20.75
N VAL A 759 -57.04 -54.50 20.82
CA VAL A 759 -56.52 -55.44 19.82
C VAL A 759 -56.95 -56.86 20.23
N THR A 760 -56.99 -57.81 19.30
CA THR A 760 -57.28 -59.22 19.61
C THR A 760 -56.00 -60.03 19.69
N ASP A 761 -55.92 -61.05 20.53
CA ASP A 761 -54.67 -61.78 20.79
C ASP A 761 -54.04 -62.34 19.49
N GLY A 762 -54.89 -62.75 18.53
CA GLY A 762 -54.52 -63.21 17.19
C GLY A 762 -54.09 -62.12 16.23
N LYS A 763 -54.53 -60.88 16.45
CA LYS A 763 -53.99 -59.72 15.74
C LYS A 763 -52.60 -59.36 16.27
N GLU A 764 -52.43 -59.33 17.59
CA GLU A 764 -51.17 -59.06 18.27
C GLU A 764 -50.07 -60.07 17.94
N LYS A 765 -50.47 -61.34 17.81
CA LYS A 765 -49.61 -62.41 17.29
C LYS A 765 -49.02 -62.11 15.90
N THR A 766 -49.69 -61.30 15.08
CA THR A 766 -49.28 -61.00 13.69
C THR A 766 -48.42 -59.75 13.53
N ASP A 767 -48.57 -58.73 14.38
CA ASP A 767 -47.69 -57.55 14.44
C ASP A 767 -46.66 -57.61 15.58
N ALA A 768 -46.62 -58.72 16.31
CA ALA A 768 -45.64 -59.07 17.35
C ALA A 768 -45.70 -58.17 18.59
N THR A 769 -46.92 -57.78 18.97
CA THR A 769 -47.24 -57.13 20.25
C THR A 769 -47.51 -58.18 21.34
N ASP A 770 -47.88 -57.75 22.55
CA ASP A 770 -47.88 -58.61 23.75
C ASP A 770 -49.26 -58.63 24.40
N ALA A 771 -50.06 -59.66 24.07
CA ALA A 771 -51.44 -59.89 24.50
C ALA A 771 -51.66 -60.13 26.02
N THR A 772 -50.72 -59.67 26.83
CA THR A 772 -50.75 -59.66 28.29
C THR A 772 -50.31 -58.33 28.90
N ASP A 773 -49.97 -57.31 28.09
CA ASP A 773 -49.49 -56.00 28.51
C ASP A 773 -50.15 -54.86 27.69
N PRO A 774 -51.19 -54.19 28.24
CA PRO A 774 -52.07 -53.29 27.49
C PRO A 774 -51.44 -51.94 27.08
N CYS A 775 -50.13 -51.75 27.29
CA CYS A 775 -49.35 -50.65 26.73
C CYS A 775 -48.36 -51.08 25.63
N LYS A 776 -48.27 -52.37 25.29
CA LYS A 776 -47.48 -52.87 24.16
C LYS A 776 -48.42 -53.33 23.06
N PHE A 777 -48.90 -52.38 22.26
CA PHE A 777 -49.83 -52.61 21.15
C PHE A 777 -49.51 -51.71 19.95
N VAL A 778 -50.21 -51.91 18.82
CA VAL A 778 -50.18 -50.99 17.67
C VAL A 778 -51.52 -50.27 17.62
N PHE A 779 -51.52 -48.94 17.74
CA PHE A 779 -52.77 -48.16 17.78
C PHE A 779 -53.66 -48.35 16.55
N ALA A 780 -53.06 -48.42 15.36
CA ALA A 780 -53.76 -48.73 14.11
C ALA A 780 -54.33 -50.16 14.02
N SER A 781 -53.95 -51.07 14.92
CA SER A 781 -54.45 -52.45 15.00
C SER A 781 -55.68 -52.62 15.88
N GLN A 782 -56.08 -51.59 16.65
CA GLN A 782 -57.28 -51.67 17.50
C GLN A 782 -58.54 -51.92 16.65
N SER A 783 -59.25 -52.99 16.97
CA SER A 783 -60.40 -53.48 16.20
C SER A 783 -61.63 -53.81 17.06
N VAL A 784 -61.44 -54.01 18.37
CA VAL A 784 -62.52 -54.14 19.37
C VAL A 784 -62.54 -52.91 20.30
N THR A 785 -63.46 -52.86 21.26
CA THR A 785 -63.62 -51.68 22.14
C THR A 785 -62.68 -51.80 23.34
N PRO A 786 -61.69 -50.89 23.52
CA PRO A 786 -60.76 -50.96 24.64
C PRO A 786 -61.44 -50.90 26.01
N SER A 787 -60.81 -51.55 27.00
CA SER A 787 -61.31 -51.59 28.38
C SER A 787 -61.34 -50.20 29.03
N SER A 788 -62.21 -50.03 30.04
CA SER A 788 -62.24 -48.78 30.82
C SER A 788 -60.95 -48.50 31.59
N SER A 789 -60.15 -49.55 31.86
CA SER A 789 -58.81 -49.46 32.44
C SER A 789 -57.82 -48.82 31.47
N TRP A 790 -57.75 -49.35 30.24
CA TRP A 790 -56.87 -48.85 29.17
C TRP A 790 -57.14 -47.37 28.88
N ASN A 791 -58.41 -46.96 28.76
CA ASN A 791 -58.79 -45.56 28.49
C ASN A 791 -58.32 -44.53 29.55
N THR A 792 -57.94 -44.99 30.76
CA THR A 792 -57.45 -44.15 31.86
C THR A 792 -55.94 -44.30 32.12
N ALA A 793 -55.26 -45.11 31.31
CA ALA A 793 -53.81 -45.16 31.29
C ALA A 793 -53.23 -43.96 30.53
N ASP A 794 -51.91 -43.86 30.64
CA ASP A 794 -50.99 -42.93 30.00
C ASP A 794 -49.79 -43.86 29.70
N CYS A 795 -49.77 -44.43 28.49
CA CYS A 795 -48.89 -45.55 28.15
C CYS A 795 -47.52 -45.11 27.64
N ASP A 796 -47.39 -43.87 27.19
CA ASP A 796 -46.20 -43.30 26.59
C ASP A 796 -45.49 -42.26 27.49
N GLY A 797 -46.22 -41.65 28.43
CA GLY A 797 -45.74 -40.74 29.45
C GLY A 797 -45.87 -39.25 29.13
N ASP A 798 -46.64 -38.86 28.10
CA ASP A 798 -46.79 -37.46 27.66
C ASP A 798 -47.74 -36.62 28.55
N THR A 799 -48.48 -37.28 29.45
CA THR A 799 -49.51 -36.76 30.38
C THR A 799 -50.93 -36.54 29.82
N ILE A 800 -51.15 -36.80 28.54
CA ILE A 800 -52.46 -37.11 27.99
C ILE A 800 -52.79 -38.58 28.36
N THR A 801 -54.08 -38.94 28.35
CA THR A 801 -54.52 -40.31 28.60
C THR A 801 -54.91 -40.98 27.30
N ASN A 802 -54.72 -42.30 27.17
CA ASN A 802 -55.04 -43.07 25.96
C ASN A 802 -56.44 -42.80 25.38
N GLY A 803 -57.45 -42.62 26.25
CA GLY A 803 -58.82 -42.33 25.82
C GLY A 803 -59.07 -40.90 25.31
N GLN A 804 -58.16 -39.97 25.59
CA GLN A 804 -58.18 -38.58 25.13
C GLN A 804 -57.36 -38.42 23.84
N GLU A 805 -56.21 -39.08 23.73
CA GLU A 805 -55.41 -39.15 22.50
C GLU A 805 -56.23 -39.72 21.34
N LYS A 806 -56.97 -40.81 21.60
CA LYS A 806 -57.94 -41.39 20.66
C LYS A 806 -59.07 -40.44 20.23
N LEU A 807 -59.35 -39.37 20.98
CA LEU A 807 -60.29 -38.30 20.59
C LEU A 807 -59.63 -37.19 19.78
N ASP A 808 -58.35 -36.91 20.07
CA ASP A 808 -57.57 -35.86 19.42
C ASP A 808 -56.94 -36.33 18.09
N GLY A 809 -56.76 -37.65 17.92
CA GLY A 809 -56.22 -38.29 16.72
C GLY A 809 -54.80 -38.85 16.90
N THR A 810 -54.22 -38.71 18.09
CA THR A 810 -52.85 -39.07 18.42
C THR A 810 -52.68 -40.54 18.82
N ASP A 811 -51.43 -41.04 18.80
CA ASP A 811 -51.06 -42.44 19.04
C ASP A 811 -50.64 -42.69 20.49
N PRO A 812 -51.43 -43.42 21.32
CA PRO A 812 -51.17 -43.66 22.76
C PRO A 812 -49.94 -44.49 23.12
N THR A 813 -49.02 -44.65 22.17
CA THR A 813 -47.72 -45.32 22.34
C THR A 813 -46.54 -44.40 22.00
N LYS A 814 -46.79 -43.14 21.58
CA LYS A 814 -45.76 -42.18 21.16
C LYS A 814 -46.04 -40.75 21.68
N PRO A 815 -45.13 -40.14 22.47
CA PRO A 815 -45.30 -38.77 22.99
C PRO A 815 -45.17 -37.64 21.95
N ASP A 816 -45.12 -38.00 20.68
CA ASP A 816 -44.81 -37.20 19.50
C ASP A 816 -45.36 -38.03 18.32
N THR A 817 -46.62 -37.77 17.96
CA THR A 817 -47.42 -38.63 17.06
C THR A 817 -46.92 -38.58 15.62
N ASP A 818 -46.68 -37.38 15.09
CA ASP A 818 -46.25 -37.18 13.70
C ASP A 818 -44.72 -37.12 13.52
N GLY A 819 -43.98 -36.96 14.61
CA GLY A 819 -42.54 -37.06 14.66
C GLY A 819 -41.83 -35.76 14.34
N ASP A 820 -42.44 -34.59 14.53
CA ASP A 820 -41.82 -33.28 14.28
C ASP A 820 -40.84 -32.83 15.38
N GLY A 821 -40.91 -33.42 16.58
CA GLY A 821 -40.08 -33.08 17.72
C GLY A 821 -40.72 -32.12 18.74
N VAL A 822 -41.94 -31.67 18.52
CA VAL A 822 -42.86 -31.19 19.56
C VAL A 822 -43.55 -32.42 20.18
N THR A 823 -44.15 -32.27 21.35
CA THR A 823 -44.87 -33.35 22.03
C THR A 823 -46.35 -33.05 22.03
N ASP A 824 -47.21 -34.07 21.90
CA ASP A 824 -48.66 -33.91 21.70
C ASP A 824 -49.31 -33.02 22.80
N ASP A 825 -48.82 -33.12 24.04
CA ASP A 825 -49.17 -32.25 25.17
C ASP A 825 -48.93 -30.75 24.93
N LYS A 826 -47.87 -30.39 24.19
CA LYS A 826 -47.47 -29.01 23.89
C LYS A 826 -48.22 -28.44 22.71
N GLU A 827 -48.39 -29.23 21.66
CA GLU A 827 -49.14 -28.83 20.47
C GLU A 827 -50.58 -28.46 20.80
N LYS A 828 -51.16 -29.22 21.73
CA LYS A 828 -52.44 -28.92 22.36
C LYS A 828 -52.47 -27.59 23.13
N THR A 829 -51.32 -27.03 23.51
CA THR A 829 -51.20 -25.76 24.26
C THR A 829 -50.87 -24.53 23.41
N ASP A 830 -50.09 -24.65 22.33
CA ASP A 830 -49.84 -23.57 21.36
C ASP A 830 -50.73 -23.63 20.11
N ALA A 831 -51.55 -24.69 20.00
CA ALA A 831 -52.59 -24.92 19.00
C ALA A 831 -52.05 -25.25 17.59
N THR A 832 -50.94 -25.99 17.53
CA THR A 832 -50.48 -26.73 16.36
C THR A 832 -51.28 -28.03 16.16
N ASP A 833 -50.97 -28.79 15.11
CA ASP A 833 -51.75 -29.94 14.66
C ASP A 833 -50.88 -31.20 14.76
N ALA A 834 -50.98 -31.91 15.90
CA ALA A 834 -50.19 -33.11 16.26
C ALA A 834 -50.42 -34.36 15.38
N THR A 835 -50.92 -34.15 14.17
CA THR A 835 -51.10 -35.17 13.13
C THR A 835 -50.56 -34.69 11.77
N ASP A 836 -50.01 -33.48 11.69
CA ASP A 836 -49.47 -32.86 10.50
C ASP A 836 -48.05 -32.32 10.79
N PRO A 837 -46.99 -33.06 10.40
CA PRO A 837 -45.60 -32.76 10.74
C PRO A 837 -45.05 -31.46 10.13
N CYS A 838 -45.88 -30.75 9.35
CA CYS A 838 -45.62 -29.45 8.73
C CYS A 838 -46.49 -28.32 9.30
N LYS A 839 -47.16 -28.51 10.45
CA LYS A 839 -47.94 -27.47 11.13
C LYS A 839 -47.51 -27.26 12.57
N PHE A 840 -46.21 -27.06 12.78
CA PHE A 840 -45.61 -26.92 14.09
C PHE A 840 -45.06 -25.50 14.34
N VAL A 841 -44.64 -25.22 15.56
CA VAL A 841 -43.85 -24.02 15.89
C VAL A 841 -42.40 -24.44 16.09
N PHE A 842 -41.50 -23.98 15.22
CA PHE A 842 -40.07 -24.35 15.28
C PHE A 842 -39.40 -24.08 16.63
N ALA A 843 -39.82 -23.01 17.32
CA ALA A 843 -39.36 -22.68 18.67
C ALA A 843 -39.92 -23.59 19.80
N SER A 844 -40.96 -24.39 19.53
CA SER A 844 -41.60 -25.31 20.49
C SER A 844 -40.96 -26.71 20.50
N GLN A 845 -40.16 -27.06 19.48
CA GLN A 845 -39.46 -28.36 19.40
C GLN A 845 -38.60 -28.61 20.65
N SER A 846 -38.71 -29.81 21.21
CA SER A 846 -38.19 -30.12 22.53
C SER A 846 -37.72 -31.57 22.72
N VAL A 847 -38.16 -32.48 21.85
CA VAL A 847 -37.58 -33.82 21.69
C VAL A 847 -36.84 -33.89 20.34
N ALA A 848 -36.31 -35.05 19.98
CA ALA A 848 -35.55 -35.21 18.74
C ALA A 848 -36.51 -35.62 17.61
N PRO A 849 -36.63 -34.83 16.51
CA PRO A 849 -37.55 -35.15 15.42
C PRO A 849 -37.26 -36.51 14.78
N SER A 850 -38.29 -37.15 14.26
CA SER A 850 -38.26 -38.44 13.59
C SER A 850 -37.39 -38.44 12.33
N SER A 851 -36.90 -39.61 11.92
CA SER A 851 -36.14 -39.74 10.67
C SER A 851 -36.99 -39.39 9.43
N SER A 852 -38.30 -39.61 9.50
CA SER A 852 -39.27 -39.22 8.46
C SER A 852 -39.33 -37.70 8.32
N TRP A 853 -39.56 -36.97 9.43
CA TRP A 853 -39.59 -35.51 9.44
C TRP A 853 -38.28 -34.91 8.93
N ASN A 854 -37.12 -35.42 9.39
CA ASN A 854 -35.82 -34.92 8.94
C ASN A 854 -35.57 -35.10 7.42
N THR A 855 -36.29 -35.99 6.75
CA THR A 855 -36.26 -36.20 5.29
C THR A 855 -37.47 -35.61 4.56
N GLY A 856 -38.41 -35.02 5.29
CA GLY A 856 -39.50 -34.22 4.74
C GLY A 856 -38.98 -32.87 4.23
N ASP A 857 -39.88 -32.17 3.57
CA ASP A 857 -39.74 -30.85 2.96
C ASP A 857 -41.14 -30.24 3.13
N CYS A 858 -41.30 -29.34 4.11
CA CYS A 858 -42.60 -28.95 4.63
C CYS A 858 -43.18 -27.67 3.99
N ASP A 859 -42.33 -26.82 3.42
CA ASP A 859 -42.74 -25.64 2.65
C ASP A 859 -42.62 -25.82 1.12
N GLY A 860 -41.90 -26.85 0.67
CA GLY A 860 -41.76 -27.23 -0.74
C GLY A 860 -40.59 -26.56 -1.46
N ASP A 861 -39.60 -26.02 -0.74
CA ASP A 861 -38.46 -25.33 -1.32
C ASP A 861 -37.38 -26.27 -1.91
N ASN A 862 -37.43 -27.57 -1.60
CA ASN A 862 -36.46 -28.64 -1.95
C ASN A 862 -35.22 -28.77 -1.03
N VAL A 863 -35.16 -28.04 0.08
CA VAL A 863 -34.34 -28.35 1.25
C VAL A 863 -35.17 -29.29 2.15
N THR A 864 -34.49 -30.13 2.92
CA THR A 864 -35.17 -31.03 3.88
C THR A 864 -35.21 -30.40 5.27
N ASN A 865 -36.29 -30.59 6.03
CA ASN A 865 -36.46 -30.04 7.39
C ASN A 865 -35.25 -30.28 8.32
N GLY A 866 -34.61 -31.45 8.21
CA GLY A 866 -33.43 -31.79 9.01
C GLY A 866 -32.14 -31.07 8.60
N GLN A 867 -32.08 -30.55 7.37
CA GLN A 867 -30.99 -29.73 6.84
C GLN A 867 -31.22 -28.25 7.14
N GLU A 868 -32.45 -27.76 7.02
CA GLU A 868 -32.83 -26.40 7.42
C GLU A 868 -32.51 -26.15 8.90
N LYS A 869 -32.88 -27.10 9.77
CA LYS A 869 -32.51 -27.09 11.19
C LYS A 869 -31.00 -27.10 11.47
N LEU A 870 -30.17 -27.56 10.52
CA LEU A 870 -28.71 -27.47 10.62
C LEU A 870 -28.16 -26.12 10.13
N ASP A 871 -28.80 -25.53 9.13
CA ASP A 871 -28.39 -24.28 8.50
C ASP A 871 -28.92 -23.04 9.25
N GLY A 872 -30.02 -23.19 10.00
CA GLY A 872 -30.62 -22.16 10.85
C GLY A 872 -31.96 -21.62 10.36
N THR A 873 -32.49 -22.17 9.27
CA THR A 873 -33.74 -21.77 8.61
C THR A 873 -34.99 -22.43 9.22
N ASP A 874 -36.19 -21.91 8.92
CA ASP A 874 -37.47 -22.37 9.49
C ASP A 874 -38.22 -23.30 8.51
N PRO A 875 -38.37 -24.62 8.80
CA PRO A 875 -38.95 -25.62 7.89
C PRO A 875 -40.42 -25.44 7.46
N ASN A 876 -41.03 -24.31 7.78
CA ASN A 876 -42.39 -23.95 7.36
C ASN A 876 -42.39 -22.74 6.41
N VAL A 877 -41.20 -22.27 5.99
CA VAL A 877 -40.95 -20.92 5.49
C VAL A 877 -39.82 -20.90 4.44
N ALA A 878 -40.18 -21.23 3.19
CA ALA A 878 -39.30 -21.35 2.01
C ALA A 878 -38.46 -20.10 1.59
N ASP A 879 -38.46 -19.05 2.41
CA ASP A 879 -37.78 -17.77 2.27
C ASP A 879 -37.65 -17.27 3.72
N THR A 880 -36.66 -17.76 4.46
CA THR A 880 -36.62 -17.61 5.92
C THR A 880 -36.56 -16.14 6.33
N ASP A 881 -35.64 -15.35 5.77
CA ASP A 881 -35.42 -13.96 6.18
C ASP A 881 -36.34 -12.93 5.48
N GLY A 882 -36.91 -13.28 4.32
CA GLY A 882 -37.84 -12.45 3.57
C GLY A 882 -37.24 -11.60 2.47
N ASP A 883 -36.01 -11.84 2.01
CA ASP A 883 -35.36 -11.07 0.95
C ASP A 883 -35.96 -11.30 -0.45
N GLY A 884 -36.65 -12.44 -0.66
CA GLY A 884 -37.25 -12.84 -1.94
C GLY A 884 -36.45 -13.86 -2.77
N VAL A 885 -35.31 -14.32 -2.28
CA VAL A 885 -34.67 -15.60 -2.65
C VAL A 885 -35.35 -16.71 -1.82
N THR A 886 -35.02 -17.97 -2.09
CA THR A 886 -35.56 -19.13 -1.36
C THR A 886 -34.39 -19.94 -0.81
N ASP A 887 -34.54 -20.56 0.36
CA ASP A 887 -33.44 -21.13 1.13
C ASP A 887 -32.64 -22.19 0.32
N ASP A 888 -33.31 -22.92 -0.58
CA ASP A 888 -32.71 -23.80 -1.60
C ASP A 888 -31.73 -23.11 -2.54
N LYS A 889 -32.04 -21.89 -2.99
CA LYS A 889 -31.22 -21.10 -3.90
C LYS A 889 -30.04 -20.49 -3.18
N GLU A 890 -30.25 -19.95 -1.99
CA GLU A 890 -29.20 -19.37 -1.15
C GLU A 890 -28.13 -20.40 -0.78
N LYS A 891 -28.56 -21.63 -0.50
CA LYS A 891 -27.67 -22.79 -0.36
C LYS A 891 -26.83 -23.05 -1.64
N THR A 892 -27.33 -22.72 -2.83
CA THR A 892 -26.63 -22.97 -4.11
C THR A 892 -25.74 -21.83 -4.60
N ASP A 893 -26.10 -20.57 -4.35
CA ASP A 893 -25.29 -19.39 -4.71
C ASP A 893 -24.46 -18.82 -3.54
N VAL A 894 -24.60 -19.43 -2.36
CA VAL A 894 -23.77 -19.25 -1.16
C VAL A 894 -24.04 -17.93 -0.42
N THR A 895 -25.31 -17.51 -0.41
CA THR A 895 -25.82 -16.44 0.46
C THR A 895 -26.29 -17.01 1.82
N ASP A 896 -26.67 -16.13 2.75
CA ASP A 896 -27.03 -16.50 4.13
C ASP A 896 -28.52 -16.27 4.34
N ALA A 897 -29.31 -17.36 4.22
CA ALA A 897 -30.77 -17.38 4.35
C ALA A 897 -31.34 -16.97 5.73
N THR A 898 -30.50 -16.40 6.59
CA THR A 898 -30.88 -15.80 7.88
C THR A 898 -30.57 -14.30 7.96
N ASP A 899 -30.04 -13.70 6.89
CA ASP A 899 -29.64 -12.30 6.79
C ASP A 899 -30.11 -11.68 5.48
N ALA A 900 -31.26 -10.99 5.53
CA ALA A 900 -31.93 -10.40 4.37
C ALA A 900 -31.13 -9.29 3.63
N CYS A 901 -29.91 -8.97 4.09
CA CYS A 901 -28.95 -8.10 3.41
C CYS A 901 -27.78 -8.84 2.76
N GLN A 902 -27.72 -10.17 2.84
CA GLN A 902 -26.79 -11.03 2.12
C GLN A 902 -27.58 -11.82 1.09
N PHE A 903 -27.81 -11.26 -0.10
CA PHE A 903 -28.54 -11.94 -1.18
C PHE A 903 -27.95 -11.63 -2.56
N ILE A 904 -28.46 -12.29 -3.61
CA ILE A 904 -28.17 -11.95 -5.00
C ILE A 904 -29.44 -11.43 -5.67
N LEU A 905 -29.43 -10.16 -6.09
CA LEU A 905 -30.59 -9.50 -6.71
C LEU A 905 -31.14 -10.23 -7.94
N ALA A 906 -30.28 -10.95 -8.67
CA ALA A 906 -30.67 -11.79 -9.81
C ALA A 906 -31.28 -13.16 -9.42
N SER A 907 -31.10 -13.60 -8.17
CA SER A 907 -31.65 -14.85 -7.62
C SER A 907 -33.06 -14.64 -7.02
N GLN A 908 -33.47 -13.39 -6.74
CA GLN A 908 -34.81 -13.07 -6.26
C GLN A 908 -35.87 -13.66 -7.20
N SER A 909 -36.71 -14.52 -6.65
CA SER A 909 -37.66 -15.35 -7.42
C SER A 909 -39.06 -15.40 -6.81
N VAL A 910 -39.20 -15.04 -5.53
CA VAL A 910 -40.48 -14.74 -4.87
C VAL A 910 -40.56 -13.24 -4.55
N ALA A 911 -41.67 -12.80 -3.95
CA ALA A 911 -41.86 -11.38 -3.63
C ALA A 911 -41.26 -11.06 -2.24
N PRO A 912 -40.29 -10.14 -2.13
CA PRO A 912 -39.66 -9.81 -0.85
C PRO A 912 -40.68 -9.34 0.19
N ARG A 913 -40.46 -9.69 1.46
CA ARG A 913 -41.33 -9.33 2.59
C ARG A 913 -41.27 -7.84 2.89
N SER A 914 -42.26 -7.37 3.65
CA SER A 914 -42.31 -5.96 4.08
C SER A 914 -41.12 -5.55 4.96
N SER A 915 -40.48 -6.50 5.65
CA SER A 915 -39.23 -6.30 6.39
C SER A 915 -38.10 -5.82 5.47
N TRP A 916 -37.75 -6.63 4.47
CA TRP A 916 -36.72 -6.33 3.46
C TRP A 916 -36.98 -4.99 2.77
N ASN A 917 -38.22 -4.72 2.34
CA ASN A 917 -38.55 -3.46 1.66
C ASN A 917 -38.34 -2.20 2.52
N THR A 918 -38.22 -2.34 3.85
CA THR A 918 -37.93 -1.25 4.80
C THR A 918 -36.52 -1.28 5.38
N ALA A 919 -35.72 -2.28 5.01
CA ALA A 919 -34.29 -2.29 5.29
C ALA A 919 -33.57 -1.28 4.40
N ASP A 920 -32.32 -1.00 4.77
CA ASP A 920 -31.31 -0.17 4.12
C ASP A 920 -30.03 -1.01 4.31
N CYS A 921 -29.73 -1.83 3.29
CA CYS A 921 -28.77 -2.93 3.43
C CYS A 921 -27.33 -2.53 3.13
N ASP A 922 -27.10 -1.46 2.38
CA ASP A 922 -25.78 -0.93 2.08
C ASP A 922 -25.39 0.33 2.89
N GLY A 923 -26.36 0.95 3.57
CA GLY A 923 -26.16 2.05 4.50
C GLY A 923 -26.19 3.44 3.86
N ASP A 924 -26.72 3.57 2.64
CA ASP A 924 -26.72 4.82 1.88
C ASP A 924 -27.83 5.82 2.30
N ASN A 925 -28.78 5.38 3.15
CA ASN A 925 -29.99 6.07 3.64
C ASN A 925 -31.20 6.07 2.68
N VAL A 926 -31.18 5.24 1.65
CA VAL A 926 -32.34 4.80 0.86
C VAL A 926 -32.70 3.38 1.31
N SER A 927 -33.99 3.05 1.27
CA SER A 927 -34.45 1.70 1.62
C SER A 927 -34.53 0.80 0.40
N ASN A 928 -34.26 -0.51 0.53
CA ASN A 928 -34.27 -1.49 -0.55
C ASN A 928 -35.51 -1.41 -1.46
N GLY A 929 -36.70 -1.23 -0.86
CA GLY A 929 -37.97 -1.13 -1.59
C GLY A 929 -38.13 0.16 -2.41
N GLN A 930 -37.38 1.21 -2.07
CA GLN A 930 -37.34 2.51 -2.76
C GLN A 930 -36.24 2.52 -3.83
N GLU A 931 -35.09 1.91 -3.58
CA GLU A 931 -34.04 1.70 -4.59
C GLU A 931 -34.55 0.86 -5.76
N LYS A 932 -35.31 -0.21 -5.46
CA LYS A 932 -36.01 -1.02 -6.48
C LYS A 932 -37.06 -0.22 -7.29
N ILE A 933 -37.53 0.92 -6.80
CA ILE A 933 -38.38 1.87 -7.55
C ILE A 933 -37.53 2.81 -8.40
N ASP A 934 -36.42 3.30 -7.85
CA ASP A 934 -35.52 4.26 -8.51
C ASP A 934 -34.62 3.57 -9.55
N GLY A 935 -34.43 2.25 -9.45
CA GLY A 935 -33.63 1.41 -10.34
C GLY A 935 -32.16 1.29 -9.93
N THR A 936 -31.86 1.56 -8.66
CA THR A 936 -30.54 1.37 -8.02
C THR A 936 -30.44 -0.02 -7.36
N ASP A 937 -29.25 -0.42 -6.93
CA ASP A 937 -28.93 -1.77 -6.42
C ASP A 937 -28.86 -1.81 -4.88
N PRO A 938 -29.82 -2.45 -4.16
CA PRO A 938 -29.93 -2.46 -2.69
C PRO A 938 -28.78 -3.04 -1.86
N LEU A 939 -27.65 -3.35 -2.50
CA LEU A 939 -26.44 -3.91 -1.92
C LEU A 939 -25.19 -3.09 -2.30
N LYS A 940 -25.34 -1.97 -3.00
CA LYS A 940 -24.25 -1.17 -3.55
C LYS A 940 -24.58 0.32 -3.39
N PRO A 941 -23.96 1.02 -2.42
CA PRO A 941 -24.38 2.36 -1.97
C PRO A 941 -23.97 3.49 -2.92
N ASP A 942 -23.64 3.17 -4.17
CA ASP A 942 -23.16 4.01 -5.26
C ASP A 942 -23.34 3.13 -6.50
N THR A 943 -24.48 3.22 -7.18
CA THR A 943 -24.93 2.27 -8.23
C THR A 943 -24.08 2.39 -9.50
N ASP A 944 -23.77 3.60 -9.96
CA ASP A 944 -23.05 3.82 -11.21
C ASP A 944 -21.53 4.01 -11.05
N GLY A 945 -21.07 4.19 -9.83
CA GLY A 945 -19.67 4.06 -9.44
C GLY A 945 -18.82 5.32 -9.57
N ASP A 946 -19.41 6.52 -9.53
CA ASP A 946 -18.71 7.81 -9.60
C ASP A 946 -18.13 8.29 -8.24
N GLY A 947 -18.54 7.66 -7.13
CA GLY A 947 -18.10 8.00 -5.76
C GLY A 947 -19.06 8.91 -4.96
N VAL A 948 -20.21 9.29 -5.51
CA VAL A 948 -21.37 9.82 -4.79
C VAL A 948 -22.29 8.64 -4.44
N THR A 949 -23.04 8.74 -3.34
CA THR A 949 -23.98 7.66 -2.96
C THR A 949 -25.36 7.92 -3.52
N ASP A 950 -26.12 6.89 -3.86
CA ASP A 950 -27.45 7.02 -4.50
C ASP A 950 -28.39 7.91 -3.67
N GLY A 951 -28.34 7.80 -2.34
CA GLY A 951 -29.04 8.63 -1.37
C GLY A 951 -28.55 10.08 -1.28
N THR A 952 -27.29 10.34 -1.61
CA THR A 952 -26.74 11.70 -1.73
C THR A 952 -27.18 12.35 -3.04
N GLU A 953 -27.11 11.63 -4.15
CA GLU A 953 -27.56 12.07 -5.48
C GLU A 953 -29.06 12.38 -5.51
N LYS A 954 -29.84 11.54 -4.81
CA LYS A 954 -31.26 11.77 -4.58
C LYS A 954 -31.57 13.06 -3.82
N ILE A 955 -30.60 13.60 -3.06
CA ILE A 955 -30.73 14.85 -2.30
C ILE A 955 -30.33 16.07 -3.13
N ASP A 956 -29.24 16.01 -3.90
CA ASP A 956 -28.76 17.15 -4.70
C ASP A 956 -29.32 17.20 -6.13
N GLY A 957 -29.82 16.08 -6.64
CA GLY A 957 -30.60 15.95 -7.87
C GLY A 957 -29.83 15.39 -9.07
N THR A 958 -28.65 14.81 -8.86
CA THR A 958 -27.91 14.03 -9.87
C THR A 958 -28.56 12.66 -10.11
N ASN A 959 -27.97 11.80 -10.94
CA ASN A 959 -28.61 10.58 -11.43
C ASN A 959 -27.71 9.35 -11.33
N ALA A 960 -27.90 8.59 -10.24
CA ALA A 960 -27.28 7.32 -9.81
C ALA A 960 -27.24 6.12 -10.78
N LYS A 961 -27.42 6.37 -12.08
CA LYS A 961 -27.30 5.40 -13.18
C LYS A 961 -26.55 6.01 -14.37
N ASN A 962 -25.91 7.15 -14.18
CA ASN A 962 -25.20 7.92 -15.17
C ASN A 962 -23.96 8.53 -14.54
N THR A 963 -22.90 7.72 -14.52
CA THR A 963 -21.55 7.99 -14.03
C THR A 963 -20.92 9.33 -14.43
N CYS A 964 -21.49 10.05 -15.41
CA CYS A 964 -21.03 11.35 -15.91
C CYS A 964 -21.89 12.55 -15.46
N ASP A 965 -22.96 12.32 -14.70
CA ASP A 965 -23.93 13.34 -14.24
C ASP A 965 -23.93 13.36 -12.73
N TYR A 966 -22.84 13.90 -12.15
CA TYR A 966 -22.55 13.92 -10.72
C TYR A 966 -22.01 15.27 -10.27
N LEU A 967 -22.01 15.50 -8.95
CA LEU A 967 -21.45 16.70 -8.35
C LEU A 967 -20.18 16.37 -7.58
N ALA A 968 -19.01 16.77 -8.10
CA ALA A 968 -17.71 16.51 -7.47
C ALA A 968 -17.59 17.02 -6.01
N ALA A 969 -18.39 18.01 -5.60
CA ALA A 969 -18.45 18.49 -4.22
C ALA A 969 -19.26 17.56 -3.26
N SER A 970 -20.05 16.64 -3.81
CA SER A 970 -20.85 15.63 -3.09
C SER A 970 -20.16 14.27 -2.99
N GLN A 971 -19.01 14.09 -3.66
CA GLN A 971 -18.26 12.83 -3.66
C GLN A 971 -17.75 12.50 -2.25
N THR A 972 -18.05 11.28 -1.77
CA THR A 972 -17.65 10.80 -0.43
C THR A 972 -16.96 9.44 -0.47
N LEU A 973 -17.12 8.69 -1.55
CA LEU A 973 -16.44 7.44 -1.84
C LEU A 973 -15.36 7.66 -2.91
N SER A 974 -14.51 6.66 -3.13
CA SER A 974 -13.55 6.69 -4.26
C SER A 974 -14.22 6.12 -5.51
N PRO A 975 -14.03 6.73 -6.69
CA PRO A 975 -14.59 6.22 -7.94
C PRO A 975 -14.21 4.77 -8.23
N SER A 976 -15.14 4.06 -8.87
CA SER A 976 -15.02 2.64 -9.19
C SER A 976 -14.38 2.40 -10.58
N ALA A 977 -14.31 1.13 -10.99
CA ALA A 977 -13.94 0.78 -12.36
C ALA A 977 -14.95 1.28 -13.41
N LEU A 978 -16.24 1.45 -13.07
CA LEU A 978 -17.26 1.96 -13.99
C LEU A 978 -16.97 3.42 -14.38
N TRP A 979 -16.55 4.23 -13.41
CA TRP A 979 -16.04 5.58 -13.65
C TRP A 979 -14.83 5.56 -14.57
N ASN A 980 -13.80 4.76 -14.25
CA ASN A 980 -12.58 4.71 -15.05
C ASN A 980 -12.78 4.20 -16.49
N ASP A 981 -13.82 3.40 -16.75
CA ASP A 981 -14.17 2.88 -18.07
C ASP A 981 -15.15 3.77 -18.86
N ALA A 982 -15.75 4.79 -18.23
CA ALA A 982 -16.59 5.78 -18.90
C ALA A 982 -15.74 6.76 -19.74
N ASP A 983 -16.40 7.45 -20.66
CA ASP A 983 -15.88 8.51 -21.54
C ASP A 983 -16.90 9.65 -21.48
N CYS A 984 -16.70 10.59 -20.54
CA CYS A 984 -17.75 11.53 -20.17
C CYS A 984 -17.90 12.73 -21.12
N ASP A 985 -16.84 13.12 -21.83
CA ASP A 985 -16.88 14.20 -22.82
C ASP A 985 -16.98 13.72 -24.28
N ASN A 986 -16.84 12.41 -24.51
CA ASN A 986 -16.98 11.70 -25.79
C ASN A 986 -15.83 11.97 -26.78
N ASP A 987 -14.60 12.14 -26.28
CA ASP A 987 -13.41 12.34 -27.10
C ASP A 987 -12.75 11.02 -27.58
N GLY A 988 -13.05 9.90 -26.91
CA GLY A 988 -12.53 8.56 -27.20
C GLY A 988 -11.42 8.06 -26.27
N ILE A 989 -11.01 8.84 -25.28
CA ILE A 989 -10.24 8.44 -24.10
C ILE A 989 -11.24 8.11 -22.98
N ARG A 990 -10.83 7.31 -22.00
CA ARG A 990 -11.68 6.94 -20.85
C ARG A 990 -11.24 7.73 -19.63
N ASN A 991 -12.16 8.12 -18.76
CA ASN A 991 -11.90 8.96 -17.58
C ASN A 991 -10.68 8.55 -16.74
N GLY A 992 -10.36 7.24 -16.66
CA GLY A 992 -9.21 6.73 -15.91
C GLY A 992 -7.85 6.84 -16.62
N ASP A 993 -7.85 7.13 -17.92
CA ASP A 993 -6.69 7.39 -18.78
C ASP A 993 -6.67 8.86 -19.30
N ASP A 994 -7.61 9.69 -18.86
CA ASP A 994 -7.91 11.01 -19.44
C ASP A 994 -7.47 12.16 -18.52
N ASN A 995 -6.58 13.03 -19.02
CA ASN A 995 -6.12 14.22 -18.30
C ASN A 995 -7.09 15.42 -18.33
N CYS A 996 -8.21 15.34 -19.08
CA CYS A 996 -9.26 16.34 -19.13
C CYS A 996 -10.68 15.77 -19.18
N VAL A 997 -11.02 14.79 -18.31
CA VAL A 997 -12.30 14.05 -18.15
C VAL A 997 -13.66 14.69 -18.52
N PHE A 998 -13.77 16.03 -18.59
CA PHE A 998 -15.00 16.76 -18.96
C PHE A 998 -14.83 17.71 -20.16
N THR A 999 -13.67 17.74 -20.81
CA THR A 999 -13.30 18.72 -21.85
C THR A 999 -12.47 18.07 -22.96
N ALA A 1000 -13.17 17.52 -23.95
CA ALA A 1000 -12.65 16.67 -25.01
C ALA A 1000 -11.32 17.14 -25.65
N ASN A 1001 -10.26 16.37 -25.45
CA ASN A 1001 -8.89 16.74 -25.81
C ASN A 1001 -8.03 15.58 -26.38
N ALA A 1002 -8.65 14.59 -27.06
CA ALA A 1002 -8.19 13.26 -27.54
C ALA A 1002 -6.73 13.03 -28.01
N ASN A 1003 -5.93 14.07 -28.17
CA ASN A 1003 -4.47 13.97 -28.27
C ASN A 1003 -3.78 13.83 -26.90
N GLN A 1004 -4.47 14.11 -25.78
CA GLN A 1004 -3.95 14.06 -24.40
C GLN A 1004 -2.63 14.84 -24.30
N THR A 1005 -2.70 16.11 -24.74
CA THR A 1005 -1.55 17.02 -24.67
C THR A 1005 -1.47 17.57 -23.26
N ASP A 1006 -0.25 17.58 -22.74
CA ASP A 1006 0.15 17.90 -21.37
C ASP A 1006 1.60 18.42 -21.50
N ASN A 1007 1.73 19.74 -21.62
CA ASN A 1007 2.98 20.37 -22.01
C ASN A 1007 3.97 20.49 -20.83
N ASP A 1008 3.51 20.67 -19.60
CA ASP A 1008 4.34 20.78 -18.40
C ASP A 1008 4.54 19.43 -17.66
N ASN A 1009 3.67 18.44 -17.90
CA ASN A 1009 3.62 17.10 -17.27
C ASN A 1009 3.12 17.12 -15.81
N ASP A 1010 2.21 18.04 -15.48
CA ASP A 1010 1.46 18.12 -14.21
C ASP A 1010 0.41 17.00 -14.07
N GLY A 1011 -0.20 16.58 -15.19
CA GLY A 1011 -1.23 15.55 -15.26
C GLY A 1011 -2.65 16.07 -15.50
N LEU A 1012 -2.86 17.38 -15.58
CA LEU A 1012 -3.92 18.02 -16.35
C LEU A 1012 -3.51 18.09 -17.83
N GLY A 1013 -4.46 18.38 -18.73
CA GLY A 1013 -4.14 18.59 -20.15
C GLY A 1013 -4.38 20.03 -20.58
N ASP A 1014 -3.67 20.46 -21.63
CA ASP A 1014 -3.65 21.83 -22.20
C ASP A 1014 -5.04 22.42 -22.61
N THR A 1015 -6.12 21.66 -22.41
CA THR A 1015 -7.50 22.03 -22.78
C THR A 1015 -8.38 22.28 -21.54
N CYS A 1016 -7.92 21.87 -20.37
CA CYS A 1016 -8.60 22.01 -19.08
C CYS A 1016 -7.70 22.51 -17.94
N ASP A 1017 -6.39 22.64 -18.18
CA ASP A 1017 -5.52 23.54 -17.42
C ASP A 1017 -5.82 25.02 -17.77
N ASP A 1018 -5.37 25.92 -16.91
CA ASP A 1018 -5.35 27.37 -17.13
C ASP A 1018 -3.88 27.93 -17.14
N ASP A 1019 -2.84 27.08 -17.02
CA ASP A 1019 -1.39 27.42 -16.90
C ASP A 1019 -0.50 26.32 -17.56
N ASP A 1020 -0.63 26.13 -18.89
CA ASP A 1020 -0.08 25.04 -19.74
C ASP A 1020 1.45 24.81 -19.66
N ASP A 1021 2.22 25.68 -18.99
CA ASP A 1021 3.66 25.52 -18.80
C ASP A 1021 4.16 25.66 -17.35
N ASN A 1022 3.26 25.90 -16.40
CA ASN A 1022 3.52 25.98 -14.95
C ASN A 1022 4.51 27.09 -14.55
N ASP A 1023 4.62 28.18 -15.32
CA ASP A 1023 5.40 29.34 -14.93
C ASP A 1023 4.69 30.24 -13.89
N GLY A 1024 3.37 30.09 -13.74
CA GLY A 1024 2.52 30.85 -12.83
C GLY A 1024 1.75 32.01 -13.50
N ILE A 1025 1.74 32.10 -14.83
CA ILE A 1025 1.03 33.09 -15.63
C ILE A 1025 -0.01 32.38 -16.53
N LEU A 1026 -1.30 32.57 -16.24
CA LEU A 1026 -2.37 31.89 -16.96
C LEU A 1026 -2.32 32.12 -18.49
N ASP A 1027 -2.60 31.12 -19.32
CA ASP A 1027 -2.45 31.15 -20.80
C ASP A 1027 -3.17 32.34 -21.45
N THR A 1028 -4.28 32.75 -20.85
CA THR A 1028 -5.10 33.89 -21.31
C THR A 1028 -4.38 35.25 -21.24
N VAL A 1029 -3.26 35.33 -20.53
CA VAL A 1029 -2.42 36.54 -20.37
C VAL A 1029 -0.94 36.31 -20.67
N ASP A 1030 -0.51 35.07 -20.90
CA ASP A 1030 0.87 34.71 -21.21
C ASP A 1030 1.26 35.04 -22.68
N ASN A 1031 2.50 35.50 -22.89
CA ASN A 1031 3.13 35.71 -24.18
C ASN A 1031 4.03 34.56 -24.68
N CYS A 1032 4.25 33.50 -23.90
CA CYS A 1032 4.73 32.19 -24.34
C CYS A 1032 3.99 30.99 -23.68
N PRO A 1033 2.66 30.79 -23.89
CA PRO A 1033 1.83 29.77 -23.20
C PRO A 1033 2.22 28.28 -23.24
N LEU A 1034 3.40 27.92 -23.75
CA LEU A 1034 3.91 26.55 -23.84
C LEU A 1034 5.42 26.50 -23.55
N THR A 1035 6.03 27.56 -22.97
CA THR A 1035 7.49 27.70 -22.83
C THR A 1035 7.84 28.62 -21.65
N PRO A 1036 8.16 28.06 -20.45
CA PRO A 1036 8.09 28.80 -19.18
C PRO A 1036 8.86 30.11 -19.14
N ASN A 1037 8.16 31.23 -18.93
CA ASN A 1037 8.73 32.57 -18.97
C ASN A 1037 8.09 33.57 -18.00
N SER A 1038 8.00 33.22 -16.71
CA SER A 1038 7.34 34.02 -15.64
C SER A 1038 7.75 35.51 -15.49
N ASP A 1039 8.77 35.98 -16.19
CA ASP A 1039 9.12 37.42 -16.29
C ASP A 1039 8.45 38.16 -17.47
N GLN A 1040 7.77 37.42 -18.35
CA GLN A 1040 7.00 37.86 -19.52
C GLN A 1040 7.81 38.78 -20.43
N ALA A 1041 9.12 38.56 -20.52
CA ALA A 1041 10.05 39.42 -21.23
C ALA A 1041 9.78 39.42 -22.75
N ASP A 1042 9.22 40.51 -23.28
CA ASP A 1042 9.06 40.81 -24.71
C ASP A 1042 9.87 42.08 -25.03
N ARG A 1043 10.99 41.94 -25.74
CA ARG A 1043 11.97 43.03 -25.91
C ARG A 1043 11.75 43.84 -27.18
N ASP A 1044 11.27 43.25 -28.26
CA ASP A 1044 10.97 43.97 -29.51
C ASP A 1044 9.49 44.36 -29.67
N HIS A 1045 8.66 43.98 -28.69
CA HIS A 1045 7.26 44.36 -28.49
C HIS A 1045 6.34 43.82 -29.59
N ASP A 1046 6.60 42.59 -30.05
CA ASP A 1046 5.78 41.92 -31.07
C ASP A 1046 4.55 41.20 -30.48
N GLY A 1047 4.53 40.98 -29.15
CA GLY A 1047 3.48 40.28 -28.42
C GLY A 1047 3.80 38.83 -28.07
N LYS A 1048 5.03 38.35 -28.31
CA LYS A 1048 5.57 37.08 -27.84
C LYS A 1048 6.74 37.29 -26.89
N GLY A 1049 6.99 36.33 -26.01
CA GLY A 1049 8.17 36.37 -25.13
C GLY A 1049 9.48 36.01 -25.85
N ASP A 1050 10.57 36.64 -25.41
CA ASP A 1050 11.97 36.49 -25.84
C ASP A 1050 12.48 35.04 -25.84
N VAL A 1051 11.79 34.10 -25.18
CA VAL A 1051 12.16 32.68 -25.09
C VAL A 1051 11.49 31.79 -26.14
N CYS A 1052 10.30 32.18 -26.62
CA CYS A 1052 9.56 31.49 -27.68
C CYS A 1052 9.58 32.25 -29.03
N ASP A 1053 10.28 33.40 -29.09
CA ASP A 1053 10.62 34.10 -30.31
C ASP A 1053 12.15 34.24 -30.52
N LEU A 1054 12.57 34.41 -31.79
CA LEU A 1054 13.97 34.52 -32.19
C LEU A 1054 14.49 35.97 -32.31
N GLY A 1055 13.65 36.99 -32.14
CA GLY A 1055 14.02 38.42 -32.14
C GLY A 1055 14.66 38.93 -33.44
N LEU A 1056 14.48 38.21 -34.56
CA LEU A 1056 15.14 38.47 -35.85
C LEU A 1056 14.18 39.08 -36.88
N ASN A 1057 14.21 40.41 -37.02
CA ASN A 1057 13.41 41.09 -38.05
C ASN A 1057 14.15 41.12 -39.41
N VAL A 1058 13.72 40.27 -40.33
CA VAL A 1058 14.30 40.11 -41.67
C VAL A 1058 13.62 41.05 -42.69
N SER A 1059 14.35 42.03 -43.25
CA SER A 1059 13.81 42.84 -44.35
C SER A 1059 13.53 41.98 -45.59
N GLN A 1060 12.33 42.06 -46.14
CA GLN A 1060 11.94 41.30 -47.34
C GLN A 1060 12.34 41.98 -48.66
N ALA A 1061 13.03 43.13 -48.62
CA ALA A 1061 13.44 43.86 -49.82
C ALA A 1061 14.82 44.53 -49.69
N ILE A 1062 15.48 44.70 -50.85
CA ILE A 1062 16.75 45.41 -51.03
C ILE A 1062 16.67 46.30 -52.28
N THR A 1063 17.17 47.53 -52.19
CA THR A 1063 17.19 48.53 -53.27
C THR A 1063 18.61 49.01 -53.59
N PRO A 1064 19.46 48.18 -54.23
CA PRO A 1064 20.87 48.50 -54.49
C PRO A 1064 21.00 49.48 -55.68
N ASN A 1065 20.71 50.75 -55.43
CA ASN A 1065 20.68 51.85 -56.40
C ASN A 1065 21.80 52.91 -56.17
N GLY A 1066 22.46 52.87 -55.01
CA GLY A 1066 23.55 53.76 -54.60
C GLY A 1066 23.12 55.06 -53.90
N ASP A 1067 21.89 55.18 -53.40
CA ASP A 1067 21.39 56.34 -52.66
C ASP A 1067 21.68 56.32 -51.15
N GLY A 1068 22.19 55.19 -50.62
CA GLY A 1068 22.53 54.98 -49.22
C GLY A 1068 21.41 54.39 -48.37
N ILE A 1069 20.25 54.07 -48.94
CA ILE A 1069 19.08 53.52 -48.23
C ILE A 1069 18.75 52.13 -48.79
N ASN A 1070 18.76 51.12 -47.92
CA ASN A 1070 18.51 49.71 -48.28
C ASN A 1070 19.39 49.19 -49.44
N ASP A 1071 20.57 49.78 -49.64
CA ASP A 1071 21.58 49.33 -50.62
C ASP A 1071 22.15 47.94 -50.28
N THR A 1072 22.07 47.53 -49.02
CA THR A 1072 22.36 46.17 -48.55
C THR A 1072 21.15 45.54 -47.85
N TRP A 1073 21.10 44.21 -47.82
CA TRP A 1073 20.02 43.48 -47.16
C TRP A 1073 20.19 43.50 -45.64
N MET A 1074 19.27 44.19 -44.97
CA MET A 1074 19.24 44.34 -43.51
C MET A 1074 18.41 43.22 -42.85
N ILE A 1075 19.05 42.50 -41.93
CA ILE A 1075 18.42 41.65 -40.92
C ILE A 1075 18.77 42.30 -39.59
N TYR A 1076 17.78 42.74 -38.82
CA TYR A 1076 18.00 43.33 -37.51
C TYR A 1076 18.34 42.24 -36.48
N ASN A 1077 19.19 42.57 -35.51
CA ASN A 1077 19.69 41.68 -34.45
C ASN A 1077 20.55 40.48 -34.92
N ILE A 1078 20.81 40.29 -36.22
CA ILE A 1078 21.62 39.17 -36.73
C ILE A 1078 23.06 39.16 -36.18
N GLU A 1079 23.57 40.34 -35.80
CA GLU A 1079 24.89 40.50 -35.17
C GLU A 1079 25.01 39.86 -33.78
N GLN A 1080 23.87 39.53 -33.13
CA GLN A 1080 23.82 38.78 -31.87
C GLN A 1080 24.11 37.28 -32.07
N TYR A 1081 24.04 36.78 -33.31
CA TYR A 1081 24.27 35.39 -33.69
C TYR A 1081 25.56 35.26 -34.52
N PRO A 1082 26.75 35.32 -33.89
CA PRO A 1082 28.03 35.38 -34.59
C PRO A 1082 28.40 34.10 -35.35
N ASN A 1083 27.74 32.99 -35.07
CA ASN A 1083 27.90 31.73 -35.80
C ASN A 1083 26.90 31.57 -36.96
N SER A 1084 25.98 32.53 -37.13
CA SER A 1084 24.92 32.45 -38.13
C SER A 1084 25.47 32.31 -39.54
N THR A 1085 24.77 31.56 -40.38
CA THR A 1085 25.12 31.30 -41.77
C THR A 1085 23.94 31.65 -42.66
N VAL A 1086 24.06 32.75 -43.38
CA VAL A 1086 23.04 33.29 -44.29
C VAL A 1086 23.35 32.85 -45.71
N ARG A 1087 22.38 32.21 -46.37
CA ARG A 1087 22.47 31.72 -47.75
C ARG A 1087 21.35 32.35 -48.56
N VAL A 1088 21.66 32.76 -49.79
CA VAL A 1088 20.63 33.21 -50.75
C VAL A 1088 20.76 32.43 -52.04
N PHE A 1089 19.61 32.04 -52.58
CA PHE A 1089 19.44 31.20 -53.75
C PHE A 1089 18.64 31.94 -54.82
N ASN A 1090 18.95 31.66 -56.08
CA ASN A 1090 18.08 32.06 -57.19
C ASN A 1090 16.84 31.16 -57.29
N ARG A 1091 15.85 31.56 -58.09
CA ARG A 1091 14.61 30.81 -58.36
C ARG A 1091 14.77 29.37 -58.93
N TRP A 1092 16.00 28.92 -59.18
CA TRP A 1092 16.34 27.57 -59.62
C TRP A 1092 17.08 26.77 -58.54
N GLY A 1093 17.07 27.25 -57.29
CA GLY A 1093 17.71 26.57 -56.14
C GLY A 1093 19.24 26.61 -56.14
N SER A 1094 19.88 27.44 -56.98
CA SER A 1094 21.34 27.58 -56.96
C SER A 1094 21.76 28.69 -55.99
N GLU A 1095 22.69 28.39 -55.08
CA GLU A 1095 23.29 29.38 -54.18
C GLU A 1095 23.99 30.50 -54.98
N ILE A 1096 23.65 31.74 -54.67
CA ILE A 1096 24.21 32.96 -55.26
C ILE A 1096 24.91 33.87 -54.24
N PHE A 1097 24.59 33.71 -52.95
CA PHE A 1097 25.27 34.37 -51.84
C PHE A 1097 25.38 33.40 -50.65
N TYR A 1098 26.44 33.56 -49.88
CA TYR A 1098 26.73 32.84 -48.65
C TYR A 1098 27.59 33.74 -47.78
N ALA A 1099 27.20 33.93 -46.53
CA ALA A 1099 28.02 34.52 -45.48
C ALA A 1099 27.89 33.67 -44.21
N HIS A 1100 29.00 33.56 -43.48
CA HIS A 1100 29.02 33.11 -42.10
C HIS A 1100 29.38 34.31 -41.24
N ASN A 1101 28.72 34.49 -40.10
CA ASN A 1101 28.71 35.73 -39.33
C ASN A 1101 28.23 36.92 -40.19
N TYR A 1102 27.00 36.83 -40.72
CA TYR A 1102 26.44 37.84 -41.63
C TYR A 1102 26.31 39.20 -40.94
N ARG A 1103 26.69 40.29 -41.63
CA ARG A 1103 26.71 41.65 -41.06
C ARG A 1103 26.03 42.66 -41.95
N ASN A 1104 24.89 42.28 -42.53
CA ASN A 1104 24.07 43.13 -43.39
C ASN A 1104 24.86 43.68 -44.59
N ASP A 1105 25.75 42.83 -45.14
CA ASP A 1105 26.76 43.17 -46.15
C ASP A 1105 26.43 42.67 -47.56
N TRP A 1106 25.29 42.00 -47.77
CA TRP A 1106 24.86 41.60 -49.12
C TRP A 1106 24.23 42.76 -49.88
N ASP A 1107 24.87 43.18 -50.97
CA ASP A 1107 24.52 44.34 -51.81
C ASP A 1107 23.79 43.95 -53.12
N GLY A 1108 23.22 42.75 -53.19
CA GLY A 1108 22.55 42.25 -54.39
C GLY A 1108 23.48 41.81 -55.53
N HIS A 1109 24.76 41.55 -55.26
CA HIS A 1109 25.69 40.95 -56.23
C HIS A 1109 25.87 39.43 -56.06
N TYR A 1110 26.40 38.78 -57.09
CA TYR A 1110 26.75 37.35 -57.08
C TYR A 1110 28.05 37.10 -56.30
N LYS A 1111 28.10 36.04 -55.49
CA LYS A 1111 29.28 35.56 -54.72
C LYS A 1111 30.60 35.74 -55.50
N ASN A 1112 31.46 36.63 -54.99
CA ASN A 1112 32.82 36.94 -55.49
C ASN A 1112 32.91 37.41 -56.95
N LYS A 1113 31.84 37.99 -57.50
CA LYS A 1113 31.82 38.60 -58.84
C LYS A 1113 31.06 39.91 -58.77
N ASN A 1114 31.68 41.04 -59.15
CA ASN A 1114 31.02 42.36 -59.26
C ASN A 1114 30.03 42.40 -60.45
N GLN A 1115 29.09 41.46 -60.46
CA GLN A 1115 28.03 41.28 -61.44
C GLN A 1115 26.72 41.39 -60.68
N SER A 1116 26.01 42.50 -60.88
CA SER A 1116 24.71 42.74 -60.24
C SER A 1116 23.69 41.69 -60.67
N LEU A 1117 22.81 41.31 -59.76
CA LEU A 1117 21.71 40.41 -60.05
C LEU A 1117 20.60 41.12 -60.85
N PRO A 1118 19.76 40.38 -61.60
CA PRO A 1118 18.60 40.92 -62.30
C PRO A 1118 17.72 41.86 -61.46
N GLU A 1119 17.55 43.09 -61.95
CA GLU A 1119 17.06 44.26 -61.19
C GLU A 1119 15.58 44.23 -60.78
N THR A 1120 14.86 43.16 -61.16
CA THR A 1120 13.51 42.83 -60.71
C THR A 1120 13.38 41.31 -60.61
N SER A 1121 13.72 40.72 -59.47
CA SER A 1121 13.61 39.27 -59.24
C SER A 1121 13.47 38.92 -57.77
N ALA A 1122 12.74 37.83 -57.51
CA ALA A 1122 12.65 37.23 -56.19
C ALA A 1122 13.78 36.20 -56.01
N TYR A 1123 14.37 36.22 -54.82
CA TYR A 1123 15.41 35.32 -54.37
C TYR A 1123 14.95 34.65 -53.08
N TYR A 1124 15.41 33.43 -52.85
CA TYR A 1124 15.04 32.66 -51.67
C TYR A 1124 16.20 32.68 -50.69
N TYR A 1125 15.96 32.96 -49.41
CA TYR A 1125 16.99 32.95 -48.39
C TYR A 1125 16.78 31.81 -47.39
N GLN A 1126 17.89 31.39 -46.77
CA GLN A 1126 17.92 30.49 -45.62
C GLN A 1126 18.93 31.04 -44.61
N ILE A 1127 18.57 31.00 -43.33
CA ILE A 1127 19.37 31.43 -42.18
C ILE A 1127 19.49 30.22 -41.25
N ASP A 1128 20.73 29.85 -40.97
CA ASP A 1128 21.17 28.82 -40.04
C ASP A 1128 21.81 29.59 -38.86
N ILE A 1129 21.11 29.75 -37.75
CA ILE A 1129 21.48 30.70 -36.68
C ILE A 1129 22.73 30.22 -35.91
N GLU A 1130 22.87 28.90 -35.75
CA GLU A 1130 24.00 28.30 -35.05
C GLU A 1130 25.20 27.96 -35.95
N GLY A 1131 25.01 27.92 -37.28
CA GLY A 1131 26.00 27.43 -38.24
C GLY A 1131 26.13 25.90 -38.23
N ASN A 1132 25.12 25.19 -37.73
CA ASN A 1132 25.14 23.74 -37.51
C ASN A 1132 24.65 22.95 -38.75
N GLY A 1133 24.05 23.62 -39.74
CA GLY A 1133 23.49 23.04 -40.96
C GLY A 1133 21.96 22.97 -41.00
N SER A 1134 21.26 23.26 -39.89
CA SER A 1134 19.82 23.50 -39.80
C SER A 1134 19.42 24.73 -40.62
N VAL A 1135 18.13 24.83 -40.95
CA VAL A 1135 17.54 26.05 -41.52
C VAL A 1135 16.47 26.50 -40.54
N ASP A 1136 16.78 27.56 -39.80
CA ASP A 1136 15.96 28.02 -38.68
C ASP A 1136 15.00 29.13 -39.13
N LEU A 1137 15.39 29.91 -40.15
CA LEU A 1137 14.51 30.85 -40.85
C LEU A 1137 14.73 30.78 -42.37
N GLU A 1138 13.66 30.75 -43.15
CA GLU A 1138 13.72 30.83 -44.61
C GLU A 1138 12.56 31.64 -45.20
N GLY A 1139 12.75 32.16 -46.42
CA GLY A 1139 11.76 33.06 -47.01
C GLY A 1139 12.19 33.70 -48.33
N TRP A 1140 11.42 34.70 -48.76
CA TRP A 1140 11.64 35.41 -50.01
C TRP A 1140 12.16 36.83 -49.77
N ILE A 1141 13.20 37.21 -50.53
CA ILE A 1141 13.67 38.58 -50.65
C ILE A 1141 13.53 39.08 -52.09
N TYR A 1142 13.00 40.29 -52.23
CA TYR A 1142 12.79 40.96 -53.50
C TYR A 1142 13.89 41.99 -53.75
N LEU A 1143 14.59 41.86 -54.88
CA LEU A 1143 15.54 42.86 -55.35
C LEU A 1143 14.84 43.76 -56.38
N THR A 1144 14.82 45.06 -56.08
CA THR A 1144 14.17 46.11 -56.89
C THR A 1144 15.05 47.35 -56.91
N LYS A 1145 15.44 47.90 -58.06
CA LYS A 1145 16.21 49.16 -58.13
C LYS A 1145 15.35 50.41 -58.35
#